data_AF-A0A522F2U6-F1
#
_entry.id   AF-A0A522F2U6-F1
#
_cell.length_a   1.000
_cell.length_b   1.000
_cell.length_c   1.000
_cell.angle_alpha   90.00
_cell.angle_beta   90.00
_cell.angle_gamma   90.00
#
_symmetry.space_group_name_H-M   'P 1'
#
loop_
_entity.id
_entity.type
_entity.pdbx_description
1 polymer ?
#
loop_
_entity_poly.entity_id
_entity_poly.type
_entity_poly.pdbx_seq_one_letter_code
_entity_poly.pdbx_strand_id
1 'polypeptide(L)'
;MKKYVSLLFYFLALVKLPSPLGEGLGGEVFSQSIDNHFKLDQIGYQVNDQKICVISNPQAGYNAPDSYTPGGTLEVRKQSDNSLVFSAAPTPWNGGTTHTQSGDRAWWFNFSSFITPGDYYVFDAANNKRSYSFSIGNNVYNDALKHAIRFFYYQRCGMAKTAQYAGMNYTDIACHKASQQDLNCRDVTQPGNISLEKDLSGGWHDAGDYNKYTNFCFGTVNYLLDAYEQNPSVFKDNYGIPESGNGIPDILDEIKYELDWLLKMQNSDGSALMKVSTLGFTGGSPPSTDTPQRLYGPAASSATRTLASLFSHGSIIYKTIPSMVPYSNNLLTKAELAWAWLQANPGNSNYNNSGFGSANPEVSAYAQNSTSLTAAIYLFAASGTAAYRTYIDNNYNIQPLQWTYWYPFEAVYQDALLYYCTTAGATIGIVNTIKNNCITSVSTNNADLLPAYNTQKDTYMAQMQDNDYVWGNNQNKCEVGNILYNMVHYNLDAANQTNYRNAAEGYIHYLHGVNPNGIAFLTNANVFGGDNFTKEIYHGWFGDGTAFDGGISPYIGPPPAFIPGGVNPNYSPDAAYTGPPISPPNNQPVQKSYKDWNTSYPENSWEISEVGIYVNAAYVKLLSKFADSTSVSTAIKNAANEFNCTVYPNPSSGRFTVSGLQSIVSAINIYDIYGKLVYQTNINGEQETVSVNLSNGIYFIKTHNKVYSKTDKIIIVNPD
;
A
#
# COMPACT_ATOMS: atom_id res chain seq x y z
N MET A 1 24.33 -69.51 -37.95
CA MET A 1 23.82 -69.40 -39.34
C MET A 1 23.43 -67.94 -39.57
N LYS A 2 24.36 -67.09 -40.02
CA LYS A 2 24.51 -66.66 -41.43
C LYS A 2 23.17 -66.39 -42.13
N LYS A 3 22.83 -65.11 -42.29
CA LYS A 3 22.49 -64.50 -43.59
C LYS A 3 22.72 -62.99 -43.53
N TYR A 4 23.67 -62.54 -44.34
CA TYR A 4 23.99 -61.16 -44.69
C TYR A 4 23.19 -60.74 -45.93
N VAL A 5 23.02 -59.42 -46.12
CA VAL A 5 23.17 -58.59 -47.35
C VAL A 5 22.43 -57.26 -47.06
N SER A 6 23.14 -56.16 -46.73
CA SER A 6 23.51 -55.01 -47.60
C SER A 6 22.30 -54.09 -47.91
N LEU A 7 22.34 -52.75 -47.92
CA LEU A 7 23.39 -51.74 -48.05
C LEU A 7 22.88 -50.36 -47.50
N LEU A 8 23.83 -49.51 -47.12
CA LEU A 8 23.72 -48.08 -46.74
C LEU A 8 22.90 -47.19 -47.71
N PHE A 9 22.19 -46.18 -47.19
CA PHE A 9 22.36 -44.78 -47.58
C PHE A 9 21.93 -43.81 -46.46
N TYR A 10 22.80 -42.85 -46.19
CA TYR A 10 22.68 -41.72 -45.27
C TYR A 10 21.64 -40.69 -45.75
N PHE A 11 20.84 -40.14 -44.83
CA PHE A 11 20.44 -38.73 -44.87
C PHE A 11 20.19 -38.21 -43.45
N LEU A 12 20.94 -37.17 -43.07
CA LEU A 12 20.70 -36.35 -41.88
C LEU A 12 19.35 -35.65 -42.00
N ALA A 13 18.57 -35.64 -40.92
CA ALA A 13 17.60 -34.59 -40.67
C ALA A 13 17.62 -34.21 -39.18
N LEU A 14 18.06 -32.98 -38.93
CA LEU A 14 17.99 -32.28 -37.65
C LEU A 14 16.53 -32.21 -37.18
N VAL A 15 16.26 -32.74 -35.99
CA VAL A 15 15.03 -32.44 -35.23
C VAL A 15 15.22 -31.04 -34.62
N LYS A 16 14.63 -30.02 -35.26
CA LYS A 16 14.42 -28.70 -34.64
C LYS A 16 13.32 -28.85 -33.58
N LEU A 17 13.69 -28.62 -32.32
CA LEU A 17 12.74 -28.38 -31.24
C LEU A 17 11.94 -27.09 -31.54
N PRO A 18 10.61 -27.07 -31.31
CA PRO A 18 9.79 -25.91 -31.60
C PRO A 18 10.03 -24.77 -30.59
N SER A 19 10.19 -23.57 -31.15
CA SER A 19 10.20 -22.27 -30.48
C SER A 19 8.87 -21.98 -29.77
N PRO A 20 8.86 -21.27 -28.61
CA PRO A 20 7.63 -20.79 -28.01
C PRO A 20 7.22 -19.47 -28.71
N LEU A 21 6.45 -19.60 -29.79
CA LEU A 21 5.56 -18.56 -30.27
C LEU A 21 4.20 -19.23 -30.47
N GLY A 22 3.28 -18.94 -29.57
CA GLY A 22 1.91 -19.39 -29.65
C GLY A 22 1.16 -18.53 -30.68
N GLU A 23 0.77 -19.15 -31.79
CA GLU A 23 -0.33 -18.67 -32.62
C GLU A 23 -1.55 -19.56 -32.33
N GLY A 24 -2.70 -18.91 -32.06
CA GLY A 24 -4.00 -19.57 -32.16
C GLY A 24 -4.98 -19.22 -31.06
N LEU A 25 -5.55 -18.01 -31.10
CA LEU A 25 -7.00 -17.70 -31.11
C LEU A 25 -7.10 -16.19 -31.37
N GLY A 26 -7.84 -15.80 -32.41
CA GLY A 26 -7.83 -14.43 -32.96
C GLY A 26 -8.33 -13.36 -31.99
N GLY A 27 -7.40 -12.75 -31.25
CA GLY A 27 -7.43 -11.35 -30.87
C GLY A 27 -6.45 -10.61 -31.78
N GLU A 28 -6.83 -9.43 -32.27
CA GLU A 28 -5.92 -8.59 -33.07
C GLU A 28 -4.60 -8.39 -32.30
N VAL A 29 -3.51 -8.93 -32.84
CA VAL A 29 -2.17 -8.72 -32.28
C VAL A 29 -1.75 -7.31 -32.66
N PHE A 30 -1.99 -6.36 -31.75
CA PHE A 30 -1.65 -4.97 -31.97
C PHE A 30 -0.14 -4.75 -31.78
N SER A 31 0.56 -4.43 -32.88
CA SER A 31 2.02 -4.26 -33.03
C SER A 31 2.67 -3.09 -32.25
N GLN A 32 2.03 -2.51 -31.24
CA GLN A 32 2.55 -1.32 -30.54
C GLN A 32 3.42 -1.73 -29.35
N SER A 33 4.64 -1.18 -29.23
CA SER A 33 5.50 -1.44 -28.06
C SER A 33 5.16 -0.48 -26.91
N ILE A 34 4.97 -1.04 -25.72
CA ILE A 34 4.96 -0.27 -24.47
C ILE A 34 6.31 0.45 -24.32
N ASP A 35 6.28 1.69 -23.86
CA ASP A 35 7.45 2.55 -23.78
C ASP A 35 7.51 3.31 -22.44
N ASN A 36 8.66 3.21 -21.78
CA ASN A 36 8.87 3.78 -20.44
C ASN A 36 9.02 5.30 -20.45
N HIS A 37 9.03 5.99 -21.59
CA HIS A 37 9.00 7.45 -21.60
C HIS A 37 7.66 8.04 -21.17
N PHE A 38 6.58 7.26 -21.20
CA PHE A 38 5.24 7.66 -20.77
C PHE A 38 5.05 7.36 -19.29
N LYS A 39 5.13 8.39 -18.44
CA LYS A 39 4.94 8.29 -16.99
C LYS A 39 3.53 8.74 -16.64
N LEU A 40 2.70 7.82 -16.18
CA LEU A 40 1.31 8.07 -15.79
C LEU A 40 0.99 7.29 -14.51
N ASP A 41 -0.14 7.59 -13.89
CA ASP A 41 -0.67 6.73 -12.85
C ASP A 41 -1.14 5.42 -13.51
N GLN A 42 -0.37 4.35 -13.30
CA GLN A 42 -0.64 3.07 -13.95
C GLN A 42 -1.89 2.39 -13.38
N ILE A 43 -2.30 2.72 -12.15
CA ILE A 43 -3.53 2.21 -11.56
C ILE A 43 -4.72 2.92 -12.22
N GLY A 44 -4.69 4.25 -12.28
CA GLY A 44 -5.71 5.03 -12.98
C GLY A 44 -5.92 6.44 -12.45
N TYR A 45 -7.03 7.04 -12.84
CA TYR A 45 -7.43 8.39 -12.44
C TYR A 45 -8.91 8.42 -12.06
N GLN A 46 -9.29 9.26 -11.08
CA GLN A 46 -10.70 9.53 -10.86
C GLN A 46 -11.28 10.38 -11.99
N VAL A 47 -12.60 10.28 -12.17
CA VAL A 47 -13.34 10.88 -13.28
C VAL A 47 -13.09 12.39 -13.39
N ASN A 48 -13.11 13.12 -12.27
CA ASN A 48 -13.01 14.58 -12.25
C ASN A 48 -11.61 15.09 -11.92
N ASP A 49 -10.64 14.20 -11.79
CA ASP A 49 -9.33 14.54 -11.23
C ASP A 49 -8.36 15.02 -12.31
N GLN A 50 -7.22 15.55 -11.86
CA GLN A 50 -6.18 16.00 -12.77
C GLN A 50 -5.50 14.78 -13.41
N LYS A 51 -5.47 14.72 -14.76
CA LYS A 51 -4.93 13.57 -15.50
C LYS A 51 -3.83 14.05 -16.42
N ILE A 52 -2.60 13.76 -16.02
CA ILE A 52 -1.39 14.16 -16.73
C ILE A 52 -0.53 12.92 -16.95
N CYS A 53 -0.15 12.69 -18.20
CA CYS A 53 0.94 11.82 -18.57
C CYS A 53 2.18 12.68 -18.82
N VAL A 54 3.25 12.41 -18.08
CA VAL A 54 4.56 13.06 -18.28
C VAL A 54 5.34 12.26 -19.31
N ILE A 55 5.72 12.91 -20.40
CA ILE A 55 6.58 12.32 -21.42
C ILE A 55 8.00 12.77 -21.16
N SER A 56 8.86 11.86 -20.74
CA SER A 56 10.26 12.17 -20.41
C SER A 56 11.18 12.05 -21.62
N ASN A 57 12.19 12.91 -21.71
CA ASN A 57 13.37 12.76 -22.54
C ASN A 57 14.61 12.92 -21.63
N PRO A 58 15.21 11.81 -21.18
CA PRO A 58 16.29 11.85 -20.21
C PRO A 58 17.53 12.54 -20.78
N GLN A 59 18.09 13.48 -20.02
CA GLN A 59 19.33 14.19 -20.34
C GLN A 59 20.48 13.78 -19.40
N ALA A 60 20.16 13.26 -18.22
CA ALA A 60 21.10 12.75 -17.23
C ALA A 60 20.52 11.52 -16.50
N GLY A 61 21.42 10.69 -15.93
CA GLY A 61 21.09 9.42 -15.27
C GLY A 61 21.27 8.20 -16.18
N TYR A 62 20.96 7.02 -15.64
CA TYR A 62 21.21 5.72 -16.27
C TYR A 62 20.51 5.56 -17.63
N ASN A 63 19.39 6.24 -17.82
CA ASN A 63 18.60 6.22 -19.05
C ASN A 63 18.89 7.39 -20.00
N ALA A 64 19.88 8.26 -19.74
CA ALA A 64 20.21 9.38 -20.63
C ALA A 64 20.48 9.01 -22.12
N PRO A 65 21.02 7.82 -22.45
CA PRO A 65 21.16 7.41 -23.86
C PRO A 65 19.84 7.13 -24.59
N ASP A 66 18.74 6.92 -23.86
CA ASP A 66 17.42 6.60 -24.42
C ASP A 66 16.64 7.90 -24.70
N SER A 67 16.95 8.56 -25.82
CA SER A 67 16.34 9.85 -26.15
C SER A 67 14.94 9.69 -26.70
N TYR A 68 14.03 10.58 -26.33
CA TYR A 68 12.66 10.60 -26.85
C TYR A 68 12.20 12.02 -27.24
N THR A 69 11.34 12.13 -28.24
CA THR A 69 10.66 13.38 -28.58
C THR A 69 9.24 13.03 -29.01
N PRO A 70 8.21 13.50 -28.29
CA PRO A 70 6.85 13.14 -28.63
C PRO A 70 6.43 13.75 -29.98
N GLY A 71 5.51 13.07 -30.66
CA GLY A 71 4.78 13.63 -31.79
C GLY A 71 4.00 14.89 -31.40
N GLY A 72 3.62 15.69 -32.41
CA GLY A 72 2.85 16.93 -32.21
C GLY A 72 1.43 16.73 -31.67
N THR A 73 0.96 15.48 -31.59
CA THR A 73 -0.33 15.10 -31.02
C THR A 73 -0.19 13.73 -30.38
N LEU A 74 -0.68 13.61 -29.15
CA LEU A 74 -0.83 12.35 -28.44
C LEU A 74 -2.32 12.03 -28.29
N GLU A 75 -2.60 10.74 -28.18
CA GLU A 75 -3.94 10.18 -28.21
C GLU A 75 -4.22 9.40 -26.93
N VAL A 76 -5.44 9.47 -26.40
CA VAL A 76 -5.97 8.46 -25.49
C VAL A 76 -6.80 7.51 -26.33
N ARG A 77 -6.49 6.21 -26.25
CA ARG A 77 -7.18 5.15 -26.96
C ARG A 77 -7.80 4.16 -25.99
N LYS A 78 -8.98 3.63 -26.32
CA LYS A 78 -9.57 2.52 -25.54
C LYS A 78 -8.69 1.29 -25.64
N GLN A 79 -8.49 0.62 -24.51
CA GLN A 79 -7.74 -0.63 -24.47
C GLN A 79 -8.44 -1.76 -25.26
N SER A 80 -9.77 -1.78 -25.30
CA SER A 80 -10.55 -2.88 -25.87
C SER A 80 -10.50 -2.96 -27.41
N ASP A 81 -10.45 -1.82 -28.10
CA ASP A 81 -10.63 -1.74 -29.56
C ASP A 81 -9.72 -0.70 -30.23
N ASN A 82 -8.80 -0.07 -29.47
CA ASN A 82 -7.90 1.00 -29.90
C ASN A 82 -8.59 2.24 -30.47
N SER A 83 -9.90 2.41 -30.26
CA SER A 83 -10.59 3.61 -30.72
C SER A 83 -10.02 4.84 -30.05
N LEU A 84 -9.71 5.85 -30.87
CA LEU A 84 -9.33 7.18 -30.42
C LEU A 84 -10.51 7.82 -29.69
N VAL A 85 -10.31 8.22 -28.43
CA VAL A 85 -11.35 8.86 -27.60
C VAL A 85 -11.00 10.28 -27.17
N PHE A 86 -9.72 10.64 -27.16
CA PHE A 86 -9.25 11.98 -26.86
C PHE A 86 -7.90 12.20 -27.54
N SER A 87 -7.60 13.43 -27.96
CA SER A 87 -6.25 13.81 -28.40
C SER A 87 -5.97 15.27 -28.10
N ALA A 88 -4.68 15.57 -27.87
CA ALA A 88 -4.18 16.91 -27.65
C ALA A 88 -2.67 16.97 -27.94
N ALA A 89 -2.13 18.18 -28.11
CA ALA A 89 -0.70 18.38 -28.19
C ALA A 89 -0.06 18.31 -26.78
N PRO A 90 1.07 17.60 -26.60
CA PRO A 90 1.83 17.65 -25.36
C PRO A 90 2.53 19.01 -25.22
N THR A 91 2.55 19.58 -24.01
CA THR A 91 3.16 20.89 -23.74
C THR A 91 4.54 20.73 -23.09
N PRO A 92 5.62 21.34 -23.60
CA PRO A 92 6.92 21.29 -22.95
C PRO A 92 6.86 21.84 -21.53
N TRP A 93 7.33 21.07 -20.55
CA TRP A 93 7.42 21.53 -19.17
C TRP A 93 8.51 22.61 -19.06
N ASN A 94 8.19 23.71 -18.35
CA ASN A 94 9.08 24.84 -18.09
C ASN A 94 9.90 25.27 -19.34
N GLY A 95 9.21 25.45 -20.47
CA GLY A 95 9.82 25.88 -21.74
C GLY A 95 10.83 24.88 -22.34
N GLY A 96 10.78 23.60 -21.96
CA GLY A 96 11.69 22.55 -22.45
C GLY A 96 13.04 22.48 -21.74
N THR A 97 13.17 23.12 -20.57
CA THR A 97 14.37 22.99 -19.72
C THR A 97 14.49 21.59 -19.11
N THR A 98 15.72 21.21 -18.72
CA THR A 98 15.98 19.98 -17.98
C THR A 98 15.64 20.19 -16.50
N HIS A 99 14.73 19.39 -15.96
CA HIS A 99 14.44 19.36 -14.52
C HIS A 99 15.61 18.75 -13.76
N THR A 100 16.24 19.53 -12.88
CA THR A 100 17.52 19.16 -12.24
C THR A 100 17.45 17.89 -11.40
N GLN A 101 16.39 17.69 -10.61
CA GLN A 101 16.29 16.54 -9.70
C GLN A 101 16.09 15.21 -10.43
N SER A 102 15.42 15.24 -11.59
CA SER A 102 15.19 14.04 -12.41
C SER A 102 16.24 13.84 -13.52
N GLY A 103 16.87 14.93 -13.97
CA GLY A 103 17.71 14.92 -15.16
C GLY A 103 16.93 14.83 -16.48
N ASP A 104 15.61 15.05 -16.48
CA ASP A 104 14.77 14.91 -17.67
C ASP A 104 14.38 16.27 -18.25
N ARG A 105 14.36 16.38 -19.59
CA ARG A 105 13.40 17.28 -20.24
C ARG A 105 12.07 16.57 -20.32
N ALA A 106 10.96 17.29 -20.26
CA ALA A 106 9.67 16.65 -20.26
C ALA A 106 8.59 17.45 -21.00
N TRP A 107 7.52 16.75 -21.34
CA TRP A 107 6.26 17.34 -21.78
C TRP A 107 5.12 16.80 -20.93
N TRP A 108 4.09 17.63 -20.75
CA TRP A 108 2.84 17.23 -20.12
C TRP A 108 1.76 17.03 -21.17
N PHE A 109 1.22 15.82 -21.21
CA PHE A 109 0.00 15.51 -21.92
C PHE A 109 -1.16 15.54 -20.93
N ASN A 110 -1.90 16.64 -20.92
CA ASN A 110 -3.05 16.84 -20.05
C ASN A 110 -4.34 16.39 -20.76
N PHE A 111 -4.99 15.38 -20.20
CA PHE A 111 -6.27 14.85 -20.67
C PHE A 111 -7.35 14.93 -19.58
N SER A 112 -7.21 15.84 -18.61
CA SER A 112 -8.17 16.05 -17.51
C SER A 112 -9.60 16.23 -17.97
N SER A 113 -9.81 16.90 -19.10
CA SER A 113 -11.15 17.15 -19.67
C SER A 113 -11.87 15.88 -20.17
N PHE A 114 -11.13 14.79 -20.35
CA PHE A 114 -11.70 13.49 -20.66
C PHE A 114 -12.11 12.78 -19.37
N ILE A 115 -13.43 12.60 -19.22
CA ILE A 115 -14.07 12.13 -17.98
C ILE A 115 -14.84 10.81 -18.17
N THR A 116 -14.79 10.19 -19.35
CA THR A 116 -15.54 8.97 -19.61
C THR A 116 -14.87 7.78 -18.92
N PRO A 117 -15.55 7.08 -17.99
CA PRO A 117 -14.96 5.91 -17.34
C PRO A 117 -14.61 4.79 -18.32
N GLY A 118 -13.58 4.02 -18.03
CA GLY A 118 -13.13 2.89 -18.86
C GLY A 118 -11.62 2.65 -18.78
N ASP A 119 -11.14 1.72 -19.60
CA ASP A 119 -9.73 1.33 -19.66
C ASP A 119 -9.06 1.89 -20.93
N TYR A 120 -7.91 2.53 -20.74
CA TYR A 120 -7.26 3.34 -21.78
C TYR A 120 -5.75 3.18 -21.78
N TYR A 121 -5.12 3.70 -22.83
CA TYR A 121 -3.68 3.97 -22.88
C TYR A 121 -3.41 5.26 -23.66
N VAL A 122 -2.27 5.89 -23.39
CA VAL A 122 -1.75 7.02 -24.18
C VAL A 122 -0.93 6.47 -25.35
N PHE A 123 -1.14 7.02 -26.54
CA PHE A 123 -0.48 6.61 -27.77
C PHE A 123 0.15 7.79 -28.50
N ASP A 124 1.40 7.61 -28.93
CA ASP A 124 2.08 8.47 -29.88
C ASP A 124 2.12 7.80 -31.25
N ALA A 125 1.23 8.26 -32.13
CA ALA A 125 1.14 7.75 -33.50
C ALA A 125 2.37 8.05 -34.36
N ALA A 126 3.10 9.14 -34.07
CA ALA A 126 4.28 9.51 -34.84
C ALA A 126 5.47 8.57 -34.57
N ASN A 127 5.59 8.11 -33.32
CA ASN A 127 6.66 7.21 -32.89
C ASN A 127 6.22 5.73 -32.79
N ASN A 128 4.92 5.44 -32.97
CA ASN A 128 4.31 4.12 -32.77
C ASN A 128 4.61 3.52 -31.38
N LYS A 129 4.50 4.35 -30.34
CA LYS A 129 4.75 3.99 -28.94
C LYS A 129 3.51 4.23 -28.08
N ARG A 130 3.32 3.42 -27.04
CA ARG A 130 2.24 3.60 -26.07
C ARG A 130 2.72 3.53 -24.63
N SER A 131 1.94 4.12 -23.74
CA SER A 131 2.03 3.89 -22.31
C SER A 131 1.53 2.50 -21.91
N TYR A 132 1.76 2.15 -20.64
CA TYR A 132 0.96 1.15 -19.92
C TYR A 132 -0.53 1.50 -19.96
N SER A 133 -1.38 0.49 -19.74
CA SER A 133 -2.82 0.72 -19.65
C SER A 133 -3.16 1.35 -18.29
N PHE A 134 -4.28 2.06 -18.21
CA PHE A 134 -4.77 2.66 -16.97
C PHE A 134 -6.30 2.77 -17.01
N SER A 135 -6.92 2.87 -15.83
CA SER A 135 -8.37 3.04 -15.70
C SER A 135 -8.76 4.50 -15.46
N ILE A 136 -9.94 4.92 -15.93
CA ILE A 136 -10.62 6.13 -15.46
C ILE A 136 -11.92 5.70 -14.76
N GLY A 137 -12.12 6.12 -13.52
CA GLY A 137 -13.31 5.76 -12.74
C GLY A 137 -13.25 6.26 -11.30
N ASN A 138 -14.39 6.38 -10.63
CA ASN A 138 -14.40 6.92 -9.25
C ASN A 138 -13.72 5.98 -8.24
N ASN A 139 -13.71 4.67 -8.50
CA ASN A 139 -13.25 3.63 -7.57
C ASN A 139 -11.89 3.02 -7.94
N VAL A 140 -11.10 3.67 -8.80
CA VAL A 140 -9.81 3.13 -9.30
C VAL A 140 -8.82 2.78 -8.18
N TYR A 141 -8.87 3.48 -7.05
CA TYR A 141 -7.96 3.27 -5.93
C TYR A 141 -8.47 2.29 -4.87
N ASN A 142 -9.70 1.76 -4.99
CA ASN A 142 -10.29 0.93 -3.93
C ASN A 142 -9.57 -0.40 -3.74
N ASP A 143 -9.20 -1.08 -4.84
CA ASP A 143 -8.46 -2.36 -4.76
C ASP A 143 -7.03 -2.12 -4.22
N ALA A 144 -6.37 -1.03 -4.63
CA ALA A 144 -5.06 -0.64 -4.10
C ALA A 144 -5.12 -0.35 -2.59
N LEU A 145 -6.15 0.39 -2.12
CA LEU A 145 -6.37 0.66 -0.69
C LEU A 145 -6.59 -0.63 0.10
N LYS A 146 -7.41 -1.55 -0.42
CA LYS A 146 -7.63 -2.87 0.19
C LYS A 146 -6.32 -3.63 0.34
N HIS A 147 -5.50 -3.70 -0.71
CA HIS A 147 -4.23 -4.41 -0.64
C HIS A 147 -3.22 -3.73 0.28
N ALA A 148 -3.17 -2.40 0.31
CA ALA A 148 -2.33 -1.63 1.21
C ALA A 148 -2.69 -1.83 2.70
N ILE A 149 -3.96 -2.10 3.03
CA ILE A 149 -4.35 -2.54 4.37
C ILE A 149 -3.96 -4.00 4.62
N ARG A 150 -4.11 -4.88 3.63
CA ARG A 150 -3.72 -6.30 3.77
C ARG A 150 -2.22 -6.50 3.98
N PHE A 151 -1.38 -5.53 3.63
CA PHE A 151 0.04 -5.53 4.02
C PHE A 151 0.20 -5.82 5.52
N PHE A 152 -0.59 -5.18 6.39
CA PHE A 152 -0.54 -5.38 7.84
C PHE A 152 -0.90 -6.82 8.24
N TYR A 153 -1.88 -7.44 7.56
CA TYR A 153 -2.19 -8.86 7.74
C TYR A 153 -0.97 -9.75 7.48
N TYR A 154 -0.22 -9.50 6.40
CA TYR A 154 0.99 -10.26 6.07
C TYR A 154 2.12 -10.02 7.09
N GLN A 155 2.21 -8.81 7.65
CA GLN A 155 3.16 -8.48 8.72
C GLN A 155 2.79 -9.02 10.10
N ARG A 156 1.57 -9.56 10.32
CA ARG A 156 1.17 -10.10 11.64
C ARG A 156 2.13 -11.19 12.14
N CYS A 157 2.78 -10.95 13.27
CA CYS A 157 3.63 -11.88 14.00
C CYS A 157 2.78 -12.81 14.89
N GLY A 158 3.08 -14.11 14.94
CA GLY A 158 2.36 -15.03 15.83
C GLY A 158 1.00 -15.51 15.31
N MET A 159 0.69 -15.28 14.02
CA MET A 159 -0.53 -15.74 13.35
C MET A 159 -0.21 -16.54 12.10
N ALA A 160 -0.82 -17.72 11.98
CA ALA A 160 -0.74 -18.54 10.79
C ALA A 160 -1.35 -17.82 9.58
N LYS A 161 -0.68 -17.91 8.44
CA LYS A 161 -1.12 -17.37 7.16
C LYS A 161 -1.77 -18.49 6.38
N THR A 162 -3.08 -18.65 6.49
CA THR A 162 -3.79 -19.76 5.84
C THR A 162 -4.07 -19.45 4.38
N ALA A 163 -4.20 -20.47 3.53
CA ALA A 163 -4.48 -20.30 2.11
C ALA A 163 -5.78 -19.51 1.83
N GLN A 164 -6.76 -19.58 2.73
CA GLN A 164 -8.03 -18.85 2.63
C GLN A 164 -7.82 -17.34 2.58
N TYR A 165 -6.92 -16.82 3.40
CA TYR A 165 -6.69 -15.38 3.54
C TYR A 165 -5.43 -14.94 2.82
N ALA A 166 -4.34 -15.70 2.93
CA ALA A 166 -3.05 -15.33 2.34
C ALA A 166 -2.93 -15.69 0.86
N GLY A 167 -3.68 -16.68 0.37
CA GLY A 167 -3.44 -17.33 -0.92
C GLY A 167 -2.40 -18.45 -0.80
N MET A 168 -2.39 -19.38 -1.77
CA MET A 168 -1.55 -20.59 -1.73
C MET A 168 -0.04 -20.32 -1.71
N ASN A 169 0.39 -19.21 -2.34
CA ASN A 169 1.82 -18.87 -2.44
C ASN A 169 2.38 -18.25 -1.16
N TYR A 170 1.53 -17.81 -0.24
CA TYR A 170 1.90 -17.03 0.94
C TYR A 170 1.48 -17.71 2.23
N THR A 171 1.36 -19.03 2.21
CA THR A 171 0.97 -19.78 3.41
C THR A 171 2.13 -19.95 4.37
N ASP A 172 1.86 -19.80 5.66
CA ASP A 172 2.80 -20.04 6.74
C ASP A 172 2.06 -20.54 8.00
N ILE A 173 2.74 -21.28 8.87
CA ILE A 173 2.26 -21.53 10.22
C ILE A 173 2.51 -20.29 11.11
N ALA A 174 2.04 -20.29 12.35
CA ALA A 174 2.28 -19.15 13.24
C ALA A 174 3.78 -19.03 13.58
N CYS A 175 4.40 -17.91 13.19
CA CYS A 175 5.79 -17.61 13.49
C CYS A 175 5.99 -17.16 14.95
N HIS A 176 7.23 -17.25 15.47
CA HIS A 176 7.62 -16.74 16.79
C HIS A 176 6.82 -17.28 18.00
N LYS A 177 6.23 -18.48 17.86
CA LYS A 177 5.46 -19.16 18.90
C LYS A 177 6.21 -20.32 19.56
N ALA A 178 7.45 -20.60 19.18
CA ALA A 178 8.24 -21.68 19.78
C ALA A 178 8.70 -21.32 21.21
N SER A 179 9.25 -22.31 21.91
CA SER A 179 9.88 -22.10 23.23
C SER A 179 10.95 -21.00 23.13
N GLN A 180 10.98 -20.11 24.13
CA GLN A 180 11.87 -18.94 24.20
C GLN A 180 11.65 -17.88 23.10
N GLN A 181 10.54 -17.95 22.36
CA GLN A 181 10.12 -16.87 21.47
C GLN A 181 9.05 -16.02 22.15
N ASP A 182 8.11 -15.43 21.40
CA ASP A 182 7.25 -14.38 21.90
C ASP A 182 6.26 -14.85 22.99
N LEU A 183 5.93 -16.14 23.07
CA LEU A 183 5.09 -16.69 24.17
C LEU A 183 5.83 -16.78 25.51
N ASN A 184 7.16 -16.84 25.48
CA ASN A 184 8.05 -17.01 26.62
C ASN A 184 9.22 -16.04 26.50
N CYS A 185 8.92 -14.80 26.15
CA CYS A 185 9.92 -13.78 25.83
C CYS A 185 10.58 -13.31 27.13
N ARG A 186 11.91 -13.15 27.12
CA ARG A 186 12.69 -12.83 28.33
C ARG A 186 13.43 -11.51 28.19
N ASP A 187 13.84 -10.96 29.32
CA ASP A 187 14.63 -9.73 29.38
C ASP A 187 15.98 -9.93 28.68
N VAL A 188 16.35 -8.99 27.80
CA VAL A 188 17.63 -9.04 27.08
C VAL A 188 18.86 -9.07 27.99
N THR A 189 18.76 -8.48 29.19
CA THR A 189 19.85 -8.47 30.17
C THR A 189 19.98 -9.79 30.92
N GLN A 190 18.95 -10.64 30.87
CA GLN A 190 18.88 -11.93 31.57
C GLN A 190 18.19 -13.00 30.70
N PRO A 191 18.74 -13.36 29.52
CA PRO A 191 18.07 -14.22 28.54
C PRO A 191 17.78 -15.65 29.04
N GLY A 192 18.44 -16.10 30.10
CA GLY A 192 18.19 -17.39 30.75
C GLY A 192 17.16 -17.37 31.88
N ASN A 193 16.68 -16.19 32.30
CA ASN A 193 15.86 -16.07 33.51
C ASN A 193 14.37 -16.31 33.23
N ILE A 194 13.87 -17.50 33.56
CA ILE A 194 12.47 -17.92 33.40
C ILE A 194 11.50 -17.04 34.23
N SER A 195 11.95 -16.48 35.37
CA SER A 195 11.09 -15.65 36.22
C SER A 195 10.72 -14.30 35.60
N LEU A 196 11.41 -13.91 34.52
CA LEU A 196 11.15 -12.69 33.75
C LEU A 196 10.38 -12.97 32.45
N GLU A 197 9.85 -14.19 32.26
CA GLU A 197 9.08 -14.51 31.06
C GLU A 197 7.78 -13.70 30.95
N LYS A 198 7.50 -13.24 29.73
CA LYS A 198 6.25 -12.55 29.34
C LYS A 198 5.71 -13.15 28.04
N ASP A 199 4.39 -13.26 27.92
CA ASP A 199 3.75 -13.41 26.61
C ASP A 199 3.69 -12.03 25.93
N LEU A 200 4.52 -11.86 24.91
CA LEU A 200 4.60 -10.67 24.05
C LEU A 200 4.29 -11.02 22.59
N SER A 201 3.48 -12.06 22.36
CA SER A 201 3.07 -12.50 21.03
C SER A 201 1.97 -11.64 20.41
N GLY A 202 1.90 -11.60 19.07
CA GLY A 202 1.01 -10.72 18.29
C GLY A 202 1.77 -9.54 17.69
N GLY A 203 1.02 -8.55 17.19
CA GLY A 203 1.58 -7.33 16.59
C GLY A 203 2.21 -7.54 15.22
N TRP A 204 2.79 -6.51 14.64
CA TRP A 204 3.38 -6.55 13.31
C TRP A 204 4.91 -6.62 13.35
N HIS A 205 5.49 -7.40 12.43
CA HIS A 205 6.86 -7.20 12.01
C HIS A 205 7.00 -5.77 11.47
N ASP A 206 7.99 -5.04 11.96
CA ASP A 206 8.13 -3.60 11.69
C ASP A 206 8.46 -3.29 10.23
N ALA A 207 9.36 -4.09 9.66
CA ALA A 207 9.92 -3.81 8.35
C ALA A 207 10.18 -5.11 7.57
N GLY A 208 11.33 -5.18 6.90
CA GLY A 208 11.82 -6.38 6.26
C GLY A 208 12.27 -7.46 7.26
N ASP A 209 12.65 -7.07 8.47
CA ASP A 209 12.98 -7.99 9.55
C ASP A 209 11.74 -8.40 10.37
N TYR A 210 11.93 -9.31 11.33
CA TYR A 210 10.83 -9.83 12.17
C TYR A 210 10.77 -9.21 13.56
N ASN A 211 11.48 -8.09 13.78
CA ASN A 211 11.47 -7.40 15.07
C ASN A 211 10.25 -6.48 15.19
N LYS A 212 9.89 -6.17 16.43
CA LYS A 212 8.70 -5.34 16.74
C LYS A 212 9.10 -4.24 17.72
N TYR A 213 8.75 -3.00 17.41
CA TYR A 213 9.26 -1.84 18.13
C TYR A 213 8.12 -0.92 18.58
N THR A 214 8.05 -0.66 19.89
CA THR A 214 6.99 0.16 20.46
C THR A 214 6.99 1.57 19.89
N ASN A 215 8.16 2.20 19.69
CA ASN A 215 8.23 3.57 19.19
C ASN A 215 8.01 3.68 17.68
N PHE A 216 8.40 2.69 16.88
CA PHE A 216 8.28 2.78 15.42
C PHE A 216 6.82 2.66 14.96
N CYS A 217 5.95 2.03 15.75
CA CYS A 217 4.51 2.02 15.47
C CYS A 217 3.79 3.36 15.77
N PHE A 218 4.46 4.37 16.37
CA PHE A 218 3.85 5.65 16.74
C PHE A 218 3.22 6.37 15.56
N GLY A 219 3.97 6.52 14.45
CA GLY A 219 3.43 7.11 13.22
C GLY A 219 2.38 6.22 12.57
N THR A 220 2.70 4.94 12.41
CA THR A 220 1.86 3.91 11.78
C THR A 220 0.44 3.89 12.33
N VAL A 221 0.29 3.69 13.64
CA VAL A 221 -1.04 3.52 14.25
C VAL A 221 -1.82 4.83 14.21
N ASN A 222 -1.18 5.99 14.45
CA ASN A 222 -1.84 7.28 14.31
C ASN A 222 -2.31 7.54 12.88
N TYR A 223 -1.49 7.26 11.87
CA TYR A 223 -1.86 7.45 10.47
C TYR A 223 -3.04 6.57 10.05
N LEU A 224 -3.11 5.32 10.50
CA LEU A 224 -4.25 4.44 10.21
C LEU A 224 -5.53 4.88 10.93
N LEU A 225 -5.42 5.33 12.19
CA LEU A 225 -6.56 5.90 12.94
C LEU A 225 -7.07 7.19 12.28
N ASP A 226 -6.18 8.10 11.89
CA ASP A 226 -6.50 9.31 11.13
C ASP A 226 -7.16 8.97 9.79
N ALA A 227 -6.65 7.96 9.08
CA ALA A 227 -7.20 7.53 7.80
C ALA A 227 -8.68 7.14 7.96
N TYR A 228 -8.97 6.29 8.95
CA TYR A 228 -10.32 5.87 9.28
C TYR A 228 -11.20 7.04 9.73
N GLU A 229 -10.73 7.89 10.64
CA GLU A 229 -11.52 9.01 11.16
C GLU A 229 -11.94 9.98 10.05
N GLN A 230 -11.01 10.32 9.17
CA GLN A 230 -11.21 11.34 8.16
C GLN A 230 -12.01 10.83 6.95
N ASN A 231 -12.03 9.51 6.70
CA ASN A 231 -12.87 8.92 5.66
C ASN A 231 -13.30 7.47 6.01
N PRO A 232 -14.19 7.26 6.99
CA PRO A 232 -14.52 5.91 7.46
C PRO A 232 -15.26 5.08 6.40
N SER A 233 -15.96 5.76 5.48
CA SER A 233 -16.86 5.13 4.52
C SER A 233 -16.16 4.29 3.45
N VAL A 234 -14.87 4.54 3.18
CA VAL A 234 -14.09 3.80 2.18
C VAL A 234 -13.55 2.48 2.74
N PHE A 235 -13.43 2.36 4.06
CA PHE A 235 -12.95 1.13 4.71
C PHE A 235 -14.08 0.14 4.90
N LYS A 236 -13.92 -1.05 4.35
CA LYS A 236 -14.93 -2.11 4.38
C LYS A 236 -14.53 -3.24 5.32
N ASP A 237 -15.50 -4.08 5.66
CA ASP A 237 -15.39 -5.28 6.50
C ASP A 237 -15.29 -6.55 5.62
N ASN A 238 -14.47 -6.51 4.55
CA ASN A 238 -14.41 -7.55 3.52
C ASN A 238 -13.09 -7.62 2.73
N TYR A 239 -12.00 -7.16 3.33
CA TYR A 239 -10.67 -7.19 2.72
C TYR A 239 -10.07 -8.60 2.74
N GLY A 240 -10.70 -9.57 3.38
CA GLY A 240 -10.32 -10.98 3.32
C GLY A 240 -9.21 -11.32 4.32
N ILE A 241 -9.32 -10.76 5.52
CA ILE A 241 -8.54 -11.12 6.70
C ILE A 241 -9.39 -12.02 7.61
N PRO A 242 -8.81 -12.68 8.63
CA PRO A 242 -9.57 -13.57 9.51
C PRO A 242 -10.78 -12.93 10.19
N GLU A 243 -10.72 -11.62 10.44
CA GLU A 243 -11.77 -10.85 11.10
C GLU A 243 -12.88 -10.34 10.15
N SER A 244 -12.68 -10.39 8.82
CA SER A 244 -13.65 -9.85 7.86
C SER A 244 -15.05 -10.47 8.02
N GLY A 245 -16.07 -9.61 8.03
CA GLY A 245 -17.48 -9.90 8.25
C GLY A 245 -17.92 -9.84 9.72
N ASN A 246 -17.09 -9.31 10.64
CA ASN A 246 -17.40 -9.25 12.07
C ASN A 246 -18.18 -7.99 12.50
N GLY A 247 -18.47 -7.07 11.56
CA GLY A 247 -19.12 -5.78 11.82
C GLY A 247 -18.16 -4.65 12.18
N ILE A 248 -16.85 -4.84 12.02
CA ILE A 248 -15.78 -3.86 12.25
C ILE A 248 -15.05 -3.67 10.91
N PRO A 249 -14.80 -2.43 10.47
CA PRO A 249 -14.00 -2.21 9.27
C PRO A 249 -12.60 -2.82 9.42
N ASP A 250 -12.13 -3.54 8.40
CA ASP A 250 -10.91 -4.36 8.48
C ASP A 250 -9.63 -3.54 8.81
N ILE A 251 -9.61 -2.23 8.50
CA ILE A 251 -8.53 -1.34 8.97
C ILE A 251 -8.43 -1.29 10.50
N LEU A 252 -9.57 -1.27 11.18
CA LEU A 252 -9.61 -1.28 12.63
C LEU A 252 -9.29 -2.67 13.18
N ASP A 253 -9.70 -3.76 12.52
CA ASP A 253 -9.24 -5.09 12.94
C ASP A 253 -7.71 -5.23 12.86
N GLU A 254 -7.09 -4.68 11.82
CA GLU A 254 -5.63 -4.60 11.74
C GLU A 254 -5.05 -3.74 12.87
N ILE A 255 -5.51 -2.50 13.05
CA ILE A 255 -5.03 -1.63 14.15
C ILE A 255 -5.18 -2.33 15.51
N LYS A 256 -6.30 -3.02 15.73
CA LYS A 256 -6.56 -3.76 16.96
C LYS A 256 -5.51 -4.84 17.20
N TYR A 257 -5.05 -5.52 16.14
CA TYR A 257 -4.01 -6.54 16.24
C TYR A 257 -2.70 -5.99 16.83
N GLU A 258 -2.33 -4.77 16.45
CA GLU A 258 -1.14 -4.08 16.99
C GLU A 258 -1.39 -3.51 18.39
N LEU A 259 -2.55 -2.88 18.63
CA LEU A 259 -2.91 -2.38 19.95
C LEU A 259 -2.99 -3.51 20.99
N ASP A 260 -3.44 -4.70 20.61
CA ASP A 260 -3.46 -5.88 21.47
C ASP A 260 -2.04 -6.35 21.85
N TRP A 261 -1.06 -6.20 20.95
CA TRP A 261 0.34 -6.43 21.29
C TRP A 261 0.89 -5.34 22.20
N LEU A 262 0.61 -4.07 21.93
CA LEU A 262 1.02 -2.96 22.78
C LEU A 262 0.45 -3.07 24.20
N LEU A 263 -0.78 -3.59 24.36
CA LEU A 263 -1.38 -3.89 25.66
C LEU A 263 -0.55 -4.90 26.47
N LYS A 264 0.13 -5.84 25.82
CA LYS A 264 1.07 -6.79 26.45
C LYS A 264 2.43 -6.15 26.73
N MET A 265 2.82 -5.14 25.96
CA MET A 265 4.06 -4.37 26.17
C MET A 265 3.98 -3.41 27.36
N GLN A 266 2.78 -3.13 27.89
CA GLN A 266 2.59 -2.33 29.09
C GLN A 266 2.74 -3.17 30.37
N ASN A 267 3.62 -2.76 31.26
CA ASN A 267 3.69 -3.31 32.62
C ASN A 267 2.51 -2.83 33.48
N SER A 268 2.29 -3.51 34.61
CA SER A 268 1.19 -3.21 35.52
C SER A 268 1.27 -1.83 36.18
N ASP A 269 2.46 -1.22 36.23
CA ASP A 269 2.69 0.13 36.75
C ASP A 269 2.41 1.24 35.70
N GLY A 270 2.17 0.87 34.44
CA GLY A 270 1.94 1.78 33.33
C GLY A 270 3.13 1.98 32.40
N SER A 271 4.34 1.59 32.81
CA SER A 271 5.55 1.68 31.98
C SER A 271 5.48 0.74 30.77
N ALA A 272 6.14 1.11 29.68
CA ALA A 272 6.12 0.34 28.44
C ALA A 272 7.49 -0.17 28.02
N LEU A 273 7.56 -1.44 27.64
CA LEU A 273 8.75 -2.09 27.07
C LEU A 273 9.10 -1.50 25.70
N MET A 274 10.39 -1.46 25.35
CA MET A 274 10.87 -0.78 24.13
C MET A 274 10.65 -1.57 22.83
N LYS A 275 10.90 -2.89 22.86
CA LYS A 275 10.84 -3.75 21.68
C LYS A 275 10.84 -5.24 22.03
N VAL A 276 10.53 -6.08 21.05
CA VAL A 276 10.78 -7.53 21.03
C VAL A 276 11.65 -7.86 19.82
N SER A 277 12.80 -8.49 20.04
CA SER A 277 13.82 -8.71 19.01
C SER A 277 14.67 -9.93 19.27
N THR A 278 15.35 -10.44 18.24
CA THR A 278 16.51 -11.34 18.39
C THR A 278 17.79 -10.55 18.70
N LEU A 279 18.84 -11.22 19.22
CA LEU A 279 20.12 -10.58 19.58
C LEU A 279 20.91 -10.06 18.36
N GLY A 280 20.75 -10.68 17.19
CA GLY A 280 21.45 -10.31 15.95
C GLY A 280 20.50 -10.31 14.76
N PHE A 281 21.03 -10.15 13.55
CA PHE A 281 20.22 -10.21 12.33
C PHE A 281 19.91 -11.67 12.00
N THR A 282 18.62 -12.02 12.04
CA THR A 282 18.12 -13.35 11.72
C THR A 282 16.94 -13.21 10.76
N GLY A 283 16.64 -14.27 10.04
CA GLY A 283 15.56 -14.29 9.07
C GLY A 283 15.15 -15.72 8.75
N GLY A 284 14.12 -15.84 7.94
CA GLY A 284 13.58 -17.13 7.54
C GLY A 284 12.46 -16.94 6.53
N SER A 285 12.43 -17.75 5.48
CA SER A 285 11.38 -17.72 4.47
C SER A 285 10.73 -19.11 4.41
N PRO A 286 9.49 -19.29 4.92
CA PRO A 286 8.61 -18.29 5.53
C PRO A 286 9.00 -17.92 7.00
N PRO A 287 8.37 -16.88 7.62
CA PRO A 287 8.72 -16.37 8.95
C PRO A 287 8.74 -17.42 10.05
N SER A 288 7.92 -18.48 9.97
CA SER A 288 7.94 -19.55 10.97
C SER A 288 9.25 -20.31 11.07
N THR A 289 10.15 -20.16 10.08
CA THR A 289 11.47 -20.79 10.07
C THR A 289 12.52 -19.98 10.86
N ASP A 290 12.20 -18.74 11.25
CA ASP A 290 13.00 -17.96 12.19
C ASP A 290 12.80 -18.50 13.62
N THR A 291 13.70 -19.41 14.00
CA THR A 291 13.70 -20.13 15.30
C THR A 291 14.59 -19.56 16.43
N PRO A 292 15.41 -18.50 16.27
CA PRO A 292 16.16 -17.92 17.38
C PRO A 292 15.29 -17.44 18.55
N GLN A 293 15.91 -17.37 19.73
CA GLN A 293 15.30 -16.81 20.94
C GLN A 293 14.91 -15.33 20.73
N ARG A 294 13.73 -14.96 21.24
CA ARG A 294 13.22 -13.60 21.24
C ARG A 294 13.31 -13.00 22.64
N LEU A 295 13.76 -11.76 22.70
CA LEU A 295 14.01 -11.04 23.94
C LEU A 295 13.35 -9.66 23.89
N TYR A 296 12.97 -9.13 25.04
CA TYR A 296 12.41 -7.80 25.15
C TYR A 296 13.41 -6.80 25.74
N GLY A 297 13.36 -5.57 25.24
CA GLY A 297 14.06 -4.43 25.85
C GLY A 297 13.32 -3.93 27.10
N PRO A 298 14.03 -3.43 28.13
CA PRO A 298 13.42 -2.87 29.34
C PRO A 298 12.45 -1.73 29.03
N ALA A 299 11.64 -1.38 30.03
CA ALA A 299 10.73 -0.25 29.89
C ALA A 299 11.46 1.10 29.85
N ALA A 300 10.93 2.05 29.08
CA ALA A 300 11.46 3.40 29.00
C ALA A 300 10.35 4.46 28.84
N SER A 301 10.65 5.71 29.17
CA SER A 301 9.66 6.79 29.09
C SER A 301 9.26 7.10 27.65
N SER A 302 10.14 6.98 26.66
CA SER A 302 9.77 7.16 25.24
C SER A 302 8.67 6.19 24.80
N ALA A 303 8.85 4.88 25.02
CA ALA A 303 7.82 3.87 24.76
C ALA A 303 6.53 4.12 25.56
N THR A 304 6.64 4.57 26.80
CA THR A 304 5.47 4.84 27.64
C THR A 304 4.66 6.02 27.11
N ARG A 305 5.32 7.06 26.58
CA ARG A 305 4.66 8.18 25.89
C ARG A 305 3.95 7.71 24.62
N THR A 306 4.57 6.79 23.87
CA THR A 306 3.96 6.18 22.68
C THR A 306 2.66 5.44 23.04
N LEU A 307 2.66 4.59 24.08
CA LEU A 307 1.44 3.91 24.53
C LEU A 307 0.36 4.89 25.00
N ALA A 308 0.72 5.92 25.77
CA ALA A 308 -0.23 6.94 26.20
C ALA A 308 -0.93 7.61 25.01
N SER A 309 -0.19 7.90 23.95
CA SER A 309 -0.73 8.46 22.70
C SER A 309 -1.60 7.47 21.94
N LEU A 310 -1.08 6.29 21.60
CA LEU A 310 -1.78 5.34 20.74
C LEU A 310 -3.05 4.77 21.39
N PHE A 311 -3.01 4.50 22.69
CA PHE A 311 -4.19 4.03 23.40
C PHE A 311 -5.26 5.12 23.55
N SER A 312 -4.88 6.38 23.79
CA SER A 312 -5.87 7.46 23.87
C SER A 312 -6.50 7.74 22.51
N HIS A 313 -5.71 7.78 21.42
CA HIS A 313 -6.24 7.92 20.07
C HIS A 313 -7.14 6.73 19.69
N GLY A 314 -6.67 5.50 19.90
CA GLY A 314 -7.46 4.29 19.68
C GLY A 314 -8.78 4.32 20.47
N SER A 315 -8.77 4.77 21.73
CA SER A 315 -9.98 4.87 22.54
C SER A 315 -11.05 5.76 21.92
N ILE A 316 -10.66 6.87 21.28
CA ILE A 316 -11.58 7.79 20.59
C ILE A 316 -12.27 7.06 19.44
N ILE A 317 -11.48 6.41 18.59
CA ILE A 317 -11.99 5.75 17.38
C ILE A 317 -12.86 4.54 17.72
N TYR A 318 -12.39 3.63 18.59
CA TYR A 318 -13.17 2.44 18.94
C TYR A 318 -14.46 2.75 19.70
N LYS A 319 -14.57 3.91 20.33
CA LYS A 319 -15.82 4.36 20.97
C LYS A 319 -16.94 4.60 19.96
N THR A 320 -16.60 4.88 18.70
CA THR A 320 -17.57 5.10 17.62
C THR A 320 -18.26 3.80 17.18
N ILE A 321 -17.71 2.63 17.55
CA ILE A 321 -18.25 1.31 17.23
C ILE A 321 -18.92 0.72 18.47
N PRO A 322 -20.26 0.53 18.48
CA PRO A 322 -20.97 0.08 19.68
C PRO A 322 -20.45 -1.21 20.30
N SER A 323 -20.04 -2.19 19.48
CA SER A 323 -19.48 -3.47 19.96
C SER A 323 -18.10 -3.32 20.61
N MET A 324 -17.38 -2.23 20.34
CA MET A 324 -16.01 -1.99 20.80
C MET A 324 -15.89 -0.99 21.94
N VAL A 325 -17.01 -0.48 22.49
CA VAL A 325 -17.00 0.41 23.66
C VAL A 325 -16.23 -0.16 24.86
N PRO A 326 -16.35 -1.45 25.23
CA PRO A 326 -15.52 -2.02 26.31
C PRO A 326 -14.02 -1.99 26.01
N TYR A 327 -13.65 -2.23 24.75
CA TYR A 327 -12.25 -2.16 24.30
C TYR A 327 -11.73 -0.73 24.36
N SER A 328 -12.50 0.23 23.85
CA SER A 328 -12.22 1.67 23.97
C SER A 328 -11.97 2.11 25.41
N ASN A 329 -12.84 1.70 26.36
CA ASN A 329 -12.68 2.02 27.78
C ASN A 329 -11.39 1.42 28.38
N ASN A 330 -11.03 0.20 27.97
CA ASN A 330 -9.77 -0.42 28.38
C ASN A 330 -8.57 0.39 27.86
N LEU A 331 -8.57 0.74 26.57
CA LEU A 331 -7.52 1.58 25.98
C LEU A 331 -7.37 2.91 26.72
N LEU A 332 -8.48 3.62 27.00
CA LEU A 332 -8.42 4.87 27.76
C LEU A 332 -7.81 4.67 29.15
N THR A 333 -8.24 3.63 29.87
CA THR A 333 -7.68 3.29 31.20
C THR A 333 -6.18 3.03 31.13
N LYS A 334 -5.72 2.31 30.09
CA LYS A 334 -4.29 2.04 29.89
C LYS A 334 -3.50 3.28 29.50
N ALA A 335 -4.09 4.18 28.70
CA ALA A 335 -3.50 5.46 28.35
C ALA A 335 -3.30 6.34 29.58
N GLU A 336 -4.32 6.43 30.45
CA GLU A 336 -4.27 7.20 31.70
C GLU A 336 -3.24 6.61 32.67
N LEU A 337 -3.10 5.28 32.72
CA LEU A 337 -2.08 4.61 33.53
C LEU A 337 -0.66 4.92 33.03
N ALA A 338 -0.42 4.88 31.72
CA ALA A 338 0.85 5.29 31.12
C ALA A 338 1.16 6.76 31.42
N TRP A 339 0.15 7.64 31.29
CA TRP A 339 0.30 9.06 31.64
C TRP A 339 0.64 9.25 33.12
N ALA A 340 -0.06 8.58 34.03
CA ALA A 340 0.22 8.66 35.46
C ALA A 340 1.66 8.23 35.80
N TRP A 341 2.16 7.16 35.14
CA TRP A 341 3.55 6.74 35.27
C TRP A 341 4.53 7.81 34.78
N LEU A 342 4.24 8.49 33.66
CA LEU A 342 5.06 9.58 33.13
C LEU A 342 5.08 10.80 34.06
N GLN A 343 3.99 11.10 34.76
CA GLN A 343 3.98 12.18 35.75
C GLN A 343 4.86 11.84 36.96
N ALA A 344 4.96 10.57 37.33
CA ALA A 344 5.89 10.10 38.37
C ALA A 344 7.34 9.98 37.85
N ASN A 345 7.54 9.83 36.54
CA ASN A 345 8.82 9.63 35.88
C ASN A 345 9.00 10.61 34.69
N PRO A 346 9.07 11.94 34.94
CA PRO A 346 8.96 12.95 33.88
C PRO A 346 10.17 13.04 32.94
N GLY A 347 11.30 12.42 33.31
CA GLY A 347 12.54 12.47 32.55
C GLY A 347 12.46 11.75 31.20
N ASN A 348 13.18 12.28 30.21
CA ASN A 348 13.37 11.61 28.93
C ASN A 348 14.35 10.44 29.08
N SER A 349 14.02 9.31 28.46
CA SER A 349 14.87 8.12 28.48
C SER A 349 16.03 8.26 27.51
N ASN A 350 17.08 7.48 27.76
CA ASN A 350 18.21 7.28 26.87
C ASN A 350 18.52 5.78 26.75
N TYR A 351 17.57 5.04 26.18
CA TYR A 351 17.69 3.62 25.91
C TYR A 351 18.84 3.37 24.92
N ASN A 352 19.83 2.60 25.35
CA ASN A 352 21.09 2.41 24.62
C ASN A 352 21.14 1.14 23.76
N ASN A 353 20.02 0.41 23.67
CA ASN A 353 19.90 -0.81 22.86
C ASN A 353 20.88 -1.95 23.21
N SER A 354 21.48 -1.92 24.40
CA SER A 354 22.48 -2.92 24.81
C SER A 354 21.91 -4.34 24.75
N GLY A 355 22.68 -5.23 24.13
CA GLY A 355 22.30 -6.62 23.92
C GLY A 355 21.61 -6.90 22.58
N PHE A 356 21.25 -5.89 21.79
CA PHE A 356 20.64 -6.09 20.48
C PHE A 356 21.51 -5.56 19.34
N GLY A 357 21.63 -6.35 18.26
CA GLY A 357 22.20 -5.93 16.98
C GLY A 357 21.21 -5.23 16.06
N SER A 358 19.90 -5.40 16.30
CA SER A 358 18.83 -4.74 15.54
C SER A 358 18.70 -3.26 15.91
N ALA A 359 17.89 -2.50 15.14
CA ALA A 359 17.72 -1.06 15.29
C ALA A 359 17.43 -0.62 16.74
N ASN A 360 17.90 0.60 17.09
CA ASN A 360 17.59 1.25 18.35
C ASN A 360 16.31 2.08 18.21
N PRO A 361 15.19 1.68 18.86
CA PRO A 361 13.94 2.44 18.80
C PRO A 361 13.91 3.68 19.70
N GLU A 362 15.00 4.03 20.39
CA GLU A 362 15.02 5.26 21.19
C GLU A 362 14.91 6.49 20.30
N VAL A 363 14.18 7.49 20.78
CA VAL A 363 13.92 8.74 20.05
C VAL A 363 14.47 9.93 20.81
N SER A 364 14.72 11.02 20.07
CA SER A 364 15.30 12.24 20.63
C SER A 364 14.45 12.82 21.77
N ALA A 365 15.06 13.60 22.66
CA ALA A 365 14.34 14.30 23.73
C ALA A 365 13.20 15.18 23.19
N TYR A 366 13.40 15.77 22.00
CA TYR A 366 12.36 16.52 21.30
C TYR A 366 11.17 15.61 20.93
N ALA A 367 11.43 14.50 20.24
CA ALA A 367 10.38 13.56 19.83
C ALA A 367 9.61 13.01 21.04
N GLN A 368 10.30 12.70 22.15
CA GLN A 368 9.63 12.29 23.41
C GLN A 368 8.67 13.39 23.91
N ASN A 369 9.11 14.65 23.95
CA ASN A 369 8.25 15.75 24.39
C ASN A 369 7.06 15.97 23.43
N SER A 370 7.28 15.90 22.12
CA SER A 370 6.22 16.00 21.10
C SER A 370 5.21 14.86 21.21
N THR A 371 5.66 13.62 21.44
CA THR A 371 4.77 12.47 21.68
C THR A 371 3.95 12.64 22.97
N SER A 372 4.49 13.35 23.98
CA SER A 372 3.73 13.68 25.20
C SER A 372 2.66 14.73 24.94
N LEU A 373 2.95 15.72 24.11
CA LEU A 373 1.96 16.68 23.63
C LEU A 373 0.84 15.96 22.85
N THR A 374 1.20 15.06 21.91
CA THR A 374 0.23 14.23 21.18
C THR A 374 -0.64 13.41 22.13
N ALA A 375 -0.05 12.74 23.13
CA ALA A 375 -0.79 11.99 24.13
C ALA A 375 -1.74 12.89 24.93
N ALA A 376 -1.31 14.09 25.34
CA ALA A 376 -2.17 15.04 26.03
C ALA A 376 -3.35 15.50 25.17
N ILE A 377 -3.14 15.73 23.87
CA ILE A 377 -4.20 16.08 22.91
C ILE A 377 -5.27 15.00 22.86
N TYR A 378 -4.87 13.75 22.64
CA TYR A 378 -5.82 12.65 22.54
C TYR A 378 -6.46 12.28 23.90
N LEU A 379 -5.72 12.33 25.01
CA LEU A 379 -6.29 12.15 26.35
C LEU A 379 -7.31 13.25 26.68
N PHE A 380 -7.04 14.50 26.29
CA PHE A 380 -8.00 15.60 26.44
C PHE A 380 -9.25 15.35 25.61
N ALA A 381 -9.11 14.96 24.34
CA ALA A 381 -10.24 14.67 23.48
C ALA A 381 -11.08 13.47 23.95
N ALA A 382 -10.43 12.43 24.48
CA ALA A 382 -11.09 11.22 24.97
C ALA A 382 -11.85 11.42 26.29
N SER A 383 -11.28 12.21 27.21
CA SER A 383 -11.77 12.33 28.60
C SER A 383 -12.41 13.67 28.95
N GLY A 384 -12.07 14.75 28.22
CA GLY A 384 -12.42 16.12 28.58
C GLY A 384 -11.68 16.67 29.81
N THR A 385 -10.70 15.94 30.36
CA THR A 385 -10.03 16.31 31.62
C THR A 385 -9.14 17.54 31.44
N ALA A 386 -9.40 18.58 32.24
CA ALA A 386 -8.74 19.88 32.12
C ALA A 386 -7.21 19.84 32.32
N ALA A 387 -6.68 18.89 33.09
CA ALA A 387 -5.24 18.75 33.32
C ALA A 387 -4.46 18.47 32.03
N TYR A 388 -5.03 17.69 31.10
CA TYR A 388 -4.43 17.44 29.80
C TYR A 388 -4.42 18.71 28.94
N ARG A 389 -5.52 19.47 28.92
CA ARG A 389 -5.54 20.78 28.25
C ARG A 389 -4.50 21.74 28.82
N THR A 390 -4.37 21.82 30.15
CA THR A 390 -3.32 22.65 30.77
C THR A 390 -1.92 22.22 30.33
N TYR A 391 -1.67 20.93 30.16
CA TYR A 391 -0.40 20.44 29.60
C TYR A 391 -0.20 20.93 28.16
N ILE A 392 -1.22 20.81 27.31
CA ILE A 392 -1.20 21.32 25.92
C ILE A 392 -0.89 22.82 25.92
N ASP A 393 -1.61 23.60 26.73
CA ASP A 393 -1.47 25.05 26.81
C ASP A 393 -0.02 25.48 27.13
N ASN A 394 0.68 24.68 27.94
CA ASN A 394 2.06 24.93 28.33
C ASN A 394 3.11 24.39 27.34
N ASN A 395 2.76 23.46 26.44
CA ASN A 395 3.72 22.71 25.64
C ASN A 395 3.45 22.70 24.13
N TYR A 396 2.38 23.33 23.64
CA TYR A 396 2.00 23.27 22.22
C TYR A 396 3.04 23.85 21.25
N ASN A 397 3.93 24.73 21.71
CA ASN A 397 4.92 25.41 20.89
C ASN A 397 6.13 24.51 20.55
N ILE A 398 5.90 23.51 19.68
CA ILE A 398 6.91 22.58 19.14
C ILE A 398 7.46 23.05 17.78
N GLN A 399 8.40 22.30 17.18
CA GLN A 399 9.21 22.76 16.04
C GLN A 399 8.40 23.31 14.86
N PRO A 400 7.30 22.68 14.38
CA PRO A 400 6.49 23.27 13.30
C PRO A 400 6.05 24.72 13.58
N LEU A 401 5.66 25.00 14.83
CA LEU A 401 5.24 26.34 15.24
C LEU A 401 6.43 27.29 15.45
N GLN A 402 7.51 26.80 16.07
CA GLN A 402 8.72 27.58 16.36
C GLN A 402 9.43 28.03 15.07
N TRP A 403 9.51 27.15 14.08
CA TRP A 403 10.15 27.42 12.79
C TRP A 403 9.19 28.05 11.79
N THR A 404 7.89 28.04 12.08
CA THR A 404 6.83 28.43 11.13
C THR A 404 6.90 27.63 9.82
N TYR A 405 7.30 26.36 9.94
CA TYR A 405 7.65 25.49 8.82
C TYR A 405 7.03 24.10 8.98
N TRP A 406 6.10 23.77 8.08
CA TRP A 406 5.40 22.49 8.01
C TRP A 406 6.03 21.64 6.92
N TYR A 407 6.41 20.41 7.24
CA TYR A 407 7.22 19.53 6.40
C TYR A 407 7.09 18.07 6.86
N PRO A 408 7.49 17.07 6.03
CA PRO A 408 7.07 15.68 6.21
C PRO A 408 7.57 15.03 7.51
N PHE A 409 8.79 15.35 7.97
CA PHE A 409 9.40 14.73 9.14
C PHE A 409 8.73 15.09 10.50
N GLU A 410 7.72 15.97 10.48
CA GLU A 410 6.91 16.35 11.65
C GLU A 410 5.41 16.03 11.44
N ALA A 411 5.04 15.30 10.38
CA ALA A 411 3.65 15.15 9.93
C ALA A 411 2.72 14.60 11.01
N VAL A 412 3.10 13.53 11.72
CA VAL A 412 2.28 12.97 12.82
C VAL A 412 2.02 13.96 13.96
N TYR A 413 2.97 14.85 14.27
CA TYR A 413 2.80 15.86 15.31
C TYR A 413 1.94 17.03 14.81
N GLN A 414 2.14 17.42 13.55
CA GLN A 414 1.32 18.40 12.84
C GLN A 414 -0.15 17.97 12.77
N ASP A 415 -0.40 16.69 12.49
CA ASP A 415 -1.74 16.08 12.50
C ASP A 415 -2.41 16.22 13.87
N ALA A 416 -1.70 15.86 14.94
CA ALA A 416 -2.21 16.00 16.30
C ALA A 416 -2.54 17.46 16.67
N LEU A 417 -1.69 18.42 16.26
CA LEU A 417 -1.96 19.86 16.45
C LEU A 417 -3.24 20.30 15.72
N LEU A 418 -3.47 19.83 14.49
CA LEU A 418 -4.70 20.13 13.74
C LEU A 418 -5.92 19.45 14.35
N TYR A 419 -5.78 18.22 14.84
CA TYR A 419 -6.83 17.52 15.57
C TYR A 419 -7.25 18.28 16.85
N TYR A 420 -6.29 18.84 17.59
CA TYR A 420 -6.59 19.72 18.73
C TYR A 420 -7.43 20.92 18.31
N CYS A 421 -7.23 21.46 17.10
CA CYS A 421 -7.99 22.60 16.58
C CYS A 421 -9.47 22.32 16.34
N THR A 422 -9.87 21.05 16.26
CA THR A 422 -11.28 20.61 16.15
C THR A 422 -11.81 19.99 17.44
N THR A 423 -10.98 19.86 18.48
CA THR A 423 -11.35 19.24 19.76
C THR A 423 -12.22 20.17 20.60
N ALA A 424 -13.35 19.64 21.12
CA ALA A 424 -14.25 20.40 21.97
C ALA A 424 -13.55 20.90 23.26
N GLY A 425 -13.66 22.19 23.55
CA GLY A 425 -13.03 22.80 24.73
C GLY A 425 -11.54 23.12 24.59
N ALA A 426 -10.99 23.04 23.37
CA ALA A 426 -9.65 23.52 23.04
C ALA A 426 -9.50 25.03 23.25
N THR A 427 -8.30 25.46 23.64
CA THR A 427 -7.98 26.87 23.94
C THR A 427 -7.95 27.70 22.66
N ILE A 428 -8.94 28.59 22.48
CA ILE A 428 -9.18 29.37 21.25
C ILE A 428 -7.91 30.10 20.75
N GLY A 429 -7.15 30.72 21.66
CA GLY A 429 -5.92 31.43 21.29
C GLY A 429 -4.88 30.52 20.64
N ILE A 430 -4.73 29.29 21.16
CA ILE A 430 -3.80 28.30 20.64
C ILE A 430 -4.29 27.71 19.32
N VAL A 431 -5.60 27.45 19.21
CA VAL A 431 -6.22 27.04 17.94
C VAL A 431 -5.92 28.04 16.84
N ASN A 432 -6.08 29.34 17.11
CA ASN A 432 -5.76 30.39 16.14
C ASN A 432 -4.27 30.41 15.79
N THR A 433 -3.37 30.25 16.77
CA THR A 433 -1.93 30.18 16.52
C THR A 433 -1.56 29.02 15.61
N ILE A 434 -2.06 27.80 15.88
CA ILE A 434 -1.78 26.61 15.10
C ILE A 434 -2.30 26.77 13.67
N LYS A 435 -3.57 27.16 13.49
CA LYS A 435 -4.17 27.33 12.17
C LYS A 435 -3.45 28.39 11.35
N ASN A 436 -3.17 29.57 11.92
CA ASN A 436 -2.48 30.64 11.21
C ASN A 436 -1.05 30.24 10.82
N ASN A 437 -0.35 29.50 11.68
CA ASN A 437 0.99 28.99 11.39
C ASN A 437 0.96 27.98 10.23
N CYS A 438 0.04 27.01 10.26
CA CYS A 438 -0.19 26.06 9.19
C CYS A 438 -0.50 26.75 7.86
N ILE A 439 -1.50 27.64 7.85
CA ILE A 439 -1.91 28.40 6.64
C ILE A 439 -0.73 29.17 6.06
N THR A 440 -0.02 29.92 6.90
CA THR A 440 1.11 30.75 6.44
C THR A 440 2.23 29.88 5.87
N SER A 441 2.54 28.76 6.53
CA SER A 441 3.58 27.85 6.10
C SER A 441 3.23 27.16 4.78
N VAL A 442 2.11 26.44 4.74
CA VAL A 442 1.73 25.58 3.61
C VAL A 442 1.37 26.38 2.36
N SER A 443 0.78 27.57 2.53
CA SER A 443 0.27 28.37 1.40
C SER A 443 1.31 29.36 0.85
N THR A 444 2.25 29.83 1.67
CA THR A 444 3.12 30.97 1.33
C THR A 444 4.60 30.73 1.63
N ASN A 445 4.97 30.41 2.88
CA ASN A 445 6.37 30.48 3.32
C ASN A 445 7.19 29.24 2.94
N ASN A 446 6.56 28.06 2.85
CA ASN A 446 7.25 26.86 2.43
C ASN A 446 7.15 26.72 0.90
N ALA A 447 8.27 26.95 0.22
CA ALA A 447 8.37 26.92 -1.24
C ALA A 447 8.23 25.51 -1.85
N ASP A 448 8.17 24.45 -1.03
CA ASP A 448 8.06 23.05 -1.46
C ASP A 448 6.65 22.47 -1.28
N LEU A 449 5.69 23.27 -0.78
CA LEU A 449 4.29 22.89 -0.63
C LEU A 449 3.43 23.52 -1.75
N LEU A 450 2.35 24.24 -1.41
CA LEU A 450 1.46 24.82 -2.42
C LEU A 450 2.20 25.72 -3.44
N PRO A 451 3.19 26.56 -3.05
CA PRO A 451 3.96 27.33 -4.02
C PRO A 451 4.66 26.47 -5.09
N ALA A 452 5.17 25.29 -4.73
CA ALA A 452 5.79 24.38 -5.69
C ALA A 452 4.79 23.85 -6.72
N TYR A 453 3.59 23.47 -6.28
CA TYR A 453 2.52 23.05 -7.18
C TYR A 453 2.09 24.19 -8.11
N ASN A 454 1.81 25.37 -7.56
CA ASN A 454 1.35 26.54 -8.32
C ASN A 454 2.38 27.00 -9.38
N THR A 455 3.66 26.89 -9.06
CA THR A 455 4.75 27.23 -9.98
C THR A 455 5.21 26.05 -10.85
N GLN A 456 4.57 24.88 -10.71
CA GLN A 456 4.88 23.66 -11.45
C GLN A 456 6.36 23.26 -11.31
N LYS A 457 6.93 23.41 -10.10
CA LYS A 457 8.36 23.30 -9.81
C LYS A 457 8.95 21.92 -10.12
N ASP A 458 8.18 20.86 -9.90
CA ASP A 458 8.57 19.49 -10.22
C ASP A 458 7.83 19.01 -11.46
N THR A 459 8.56 18.51 -12.46
CA THR A 459 8.00 17.92 -13.68
C THR A 459 7.13 16.69 -13.40
N TYR A 460 7.31 16.03 -12.26
CA TYR A 460 6.55 14.86 -11.81
C TYR A 460 5.49 15.21 -10.75
N MET A 461 5.28 16.51 -10.47
CA MET A 461 4.21 17.04 -9.62
C MET A 461 4.25 16.59 -8.14
N ALA A 462 5.39 16.11 -7.67
CA ALA A 462 5.58 15.63 -6.30
C ALA A 462 6.85 16.23 -5.69
N GLN A 463 6.93 17.56 -5.60
CA GLN A 463 8.12 18.29 -5.15
C GLN A 463 8.59 17.87 -3.75
N MET A 464 9.90 17.73 -3.58
CA MET A 464 10.59 17.75 -2.27
C MET A 464 11.97 18.39 -2.45
N GLN A 465 12.58 18.91 -1.38
CA GLN A 465 13.97 19.40 -1.45
C GLN A 465 14.95 18.23 -1.64
N ASP A 466 16.10 18.48 -2.27
CA ASP A 466 17.11 17.44 -2.56
C ASP A 466 17.55 16.69 -1.29
N ASN A 467 17.76 17.40 -0.19
CA ASN A 467 18.17 16.87 1.11
C ASN A 467 17.05 16.11 1.85
N ASP A 468 15.79 16.21 1.40
CA ASP A 468 14.67 15.47 1.97
C ASP A 468 14.48 14.09 1.32
N TYR A 469 15.24 13.80 0.25
CA TYR A 469 15.38 12.44 -0.30
C TYR A 469 16.37 11.66 0.54
N VAL A 470 15.84 10.81 1.42
CA VAL A 470 16.57 9.98 2.37
C VAL A 470 15.96 8.58 2.39
N TRP A 471 16.57 7.65 3.14
CA TRP A 471 15.96 6.34 3.38
C TRP A 471 14.53 6.50 3.92
N GLY A 472 13.56 5.88 3.24
CA GLY A 472 12.14 6.00 3.55
C GLY A 472 11.43 7.12 2.78
N ASN A 473 12.03 7.65 1.71
CA ASN A 473 11.48 8.76 0.93
C ASN A 473 10.02 8.58 0.48
N ASN A 474 9.57 7.37 0.15
CA ASN A 474 8.18 7.12 -0.23
C ASN A 474 7.19 7.43 0.92
N GLN A 475 7.60 7.24 2.19
CA GLN A 475 6.82 7.71 3.34
C GLN A 475 6.77 9.24 3.33
N ASN A 476 7.92 9.91 3.17
CA ASN A 476 7.98 11.38 3.17
C ASN A 476 7.13 11.97 2.03
N LYS A 477 7.09 11.34 0.85
CA LYS A 477 6.19 11.70 -0.25
C LYS A 477 4.73 11.64 0.18
N CYS A 478 4.33 10.56 0.85
CA CYS A 478 2.97 10.44 1.38
C CYS A 478 2.67 11.52 2.41
N GLU A 479 3.61 11.83 3.30
CA GLU A 479 3.47 12.84 4.34
C GLU A 479 3.30 14.25 3.76
N VAL A 480 4.03 14.61 2.70
CA VAL A 480 3.80 15.89 2.01
C VAL A 480 2.40 15.93 1.40
N GLY A 481 1.97 14.86 0.73
CA GLY A 481 0.60 14.76 0.20
C GLY A 481 -0.46 14.90 1.29
N ASN A 482 -0.25 14.28 2.46
CA ASN A 482 -1.14 14.39 3.61
C ASN A 482 -1.17 15.82 4.18
N ILE A 483 -0.02 16.51 4.30
CA ILE A 483 0.05 17.92 4.74
C ILE A 483 -0.77 18.82 3.81
N LEU A 484 -0.64 18.63 2.50
CA LEU A 484 -1.43 19.38 1.51
C LEU A 484 -2.92 19.08 1.64
N TYR A 485 -3.29 17.80 1.77
CA TYR A 485 -4.70 17.41 1.91
C TYR A 485 -5.31 17.87 3.25
N ASN A 486 -4.51 18.01 4.31
CA ASN A 486 -4.99 18.56 5.58
C ASN A 486 -5.56 19.98 5.43
N MET A 487 -5.05 20.78 4.48
CA MET A 487 -5.64 22.09 4.14
C MET A 487 -7.08 21.97 3.61
N VAL A 488 -7.38 20.87 2.92
CA VAL A 488 -8.72 20.52 2.45
C VAL A 488 -9.58 20.04 3.61
N HIS A 489 -9.12 19.02 4.32
CA HIS A 489 -9.87 18.37 5.39
C HIS A 489 -10.30 19.35 6.49
N TYR A 490 -9.38 20.21 6.95
CA TYR A 490 -9.65 21.20 7.99
C TYR A 490 -10.18 22.53 7.47
N ASN A 491 -10.40 22.66 6.16
CA ASN A 491 -10.87 23.88 5.47
C ASN A 491 -10.08 25.14 5.88
N LEU A 492 -8.75 25.05 5.80
CA LEU A 492 -7.84 26.08 6.32
C LEU A 492 -7.62 27.24 5.33
N ASP A 493 -7.69 26.95 4.03
CA ASP A 493 -7.66 27.96 2.98
C ASP A 493 -8.66 27.57 1.87
N ALA A 494 -9.87 28.11 1.99
CA ALA A 494 -11.00 27.81 1.10
C ALA A 494 -10.75 28.22 -0.37
N ALA A 495 -9.89 29.21 -0.62
CA ALA A 495 -9.66 29.73 -1.96
C ALA A 495 -8.82 28.77 -2.83
N ASN A 496 -7.98 27.95 -2.20
CA ASN A 496 -7.03 27.05 -2.88
C ASN A 496 -7.38 25.56 -2.76
N GLN A 497 -8.60 25.22 -2.33
CA GLN A 497 -9.06 23.83 -2.09
C GLN A 497 -8.75 22.87 -3.25
N THR A 498 -9.07 23.27 -4.48
CA THR A 498 -8.78 22.46 -5.67
C THR A 498 -7.27 22.27 -5.89
N ASN A 499 -6.46 23.30 -5.66
CA ASN A 499 -5.01 23.22 -5.83
C ASN A 499 -4.37 22.32 -4.78
N TYR A 500 -4.80 22.39 -3.51
CA TYR A 500 -4.33 21.45 -2.49
C TYR A 500 -4.69 20.02 -2.80
N ARG A 501 -5.93 19.77 -3.24
CA ARG A 501 -6.37 18.42 -3.60
C ARG A 501 -5.53 17.86 -4.75
N ASN A 502 -5.35 18.63 -5.82
CA ASN A 502 -4.54 18.20 -6.97
C ASN A 502 -3.06 18.04 -6.62
N ALA A 503 -2.52 18.93 -5.78
CA ALA A 503 -1.14 18.84 -5.30
C ALA A 503 -0.93 17.56 -4.49
N ALA A 504 -1.85 17.24 -3.57
CA ALA A 504 -1.81 16.00 -2.79
C ALA A 504 -1.91 14.75 -3.69
N GLU A 505 -2.78 14.78 -4.69
CA GLU A 505 -2.95 13.69 -5.66
C GLU A 505 -1.67 13.44 -6.48
N GLY A 506 -0.88 14.49 -6.78
CA GLY A 506 0.41 14.35 -7.44
C GLY A 506 1.38 13.39 -6.73
N TYR A 507 1.34 13.33 -5.39
CA TYR A 507 2.15 12.39 -4.61
C TYR A 507 1.63 10.95 -4.67
N ILE A 508 0.32 10.74 -4.89
CA ILE A 508 -0.26 9.42 -5.17
C ILE A 508 0.21 8.96 -6.55
N HIS A 509 0.02 9.81 -7.55
CA HIS A 509 0.44 9.54 -8.92
C HIS A 509 1.94 9.22 -9.02
N TYR A 510 2.78 9.92 -8.23
CA TYR A 510 4.21 9.62 -8.13
C TYR A 510 4.47 8.18 -7.70
N LEU A 511 3.78 7.68 -6.66
CA LEU A 511 3.92 6.30 -6.22
C LEU A 511 3.36 5.29 -7.22
N HIS A 512 2.42 5.69 -8.08
CA HIS A 512 1.79 4.79 -9.05
C HIS A 512 2.47 4.77 -10.43
N GLY A 513 3.52 5.58 -10.64
CA GLY A 513 4.32 5.55 -11.88
C GLY A 513 4.65 6.91 -12.48
N VAL A 514 4.12 8.02 -11.97
CA VAL A 514 4.48 9.39 -12.38
C VAL A 514 5.79 9.80 -11.71
N ASN A 515 6.86 9.08 -11.99
CA ASN A 515 8.20 9.33 -11.50
C ASN A 515 9.22 9.01 -12.59
N PRO A 516 10.48 9.46 -12.46
CA PRO A 516 11.49 9.25 -13.51
C PRO A 516 11.80 7.77 -13.79
N ASN A 517 11.64 6.90 -12.80
CA ASN A 517 11.85 5.46 -12.94
C ASN A 517 10.69 4.80 -13.70
N GLY A 518 9.50 5.42 -13.71
CA GLY A 518 8.28 4.88 -14.31
C GLY A 518 7.76 3.63 -13.62
N ILE A 519 8.14 3.43 -12.36
CA ILE A 519 7.78 2.27 -11.54
C ILE A 519 6.63 2.66 -10.62
N ALA A 520 5.58 1.84 -10.56
CA ALA A 520 4.65 1.86 -9.44
C ALA A 520 5.38 1.25 -8.23
N PHE A 521 5.63 2.05 -7.19
CA PHE A 521 6.33 1.65 -5.96
C PHE A 521 5.43 0.78 -5.06
N LEU A 522 4.76 -0.20 -5.64
CA LEU A 522 3.88 -1.16 -5.00
C LEU A 522 4.16 -2.53 -5.58
N THR A 523 4.44 -3.53 -4.75
CA THR A 523 4.65 -4.89 -5.23
C THR A 523 3.38 -5.47 -5.86
N ASN A 524 3.56 -6.33 -6.87
CA ASN A 524 2.47 -7.03 -7.56
C ASN A 524 1.26 -6.14 -7.90
N ALA A 525 1.53 -4.88 -8.29
CA ALA A 525 0.49 -3.89 -8.54
C ALA A 525 -0.40 -4.22 -9.74
N ASN A 526 0.06 -5.09 -10.62
CA ASN A 526 -0.67 -5.57 -11.79
C ASN A 526 -2.00 -6.25 -11.43
N VAL A 527 -2.15 -6.76 -10.19
CA VAL A 527 -3.43 -7.32 -9.72
C VAL A 527 -4.53 -6.27 -9.55
N PHE A 528 -4.15 -4.99 -9.47
CA PHE A 528 -5.04 -3.83 -9.34
C PHE A 528 -4.73 -2.67 -10.30
N GLY A 529 -3.91 -2.89 -11.34
CA GLY A 529 -3.73 -1.97 -12.48
C GLY A 529 -2.29 -1.58 -12.83
N GLY A 530 -1.32 -1.69 -11.91
CA GLY A 530 0.06 -1.25 -12.16
C GLY A 530 0.91 -2.26 -12.93
N ASP A 531 1.12 -2.07 -14.23
CA ASP A 531 1.83 -3.03 -15.10
C ASP A 531 3.36 -3.04 -14.94
N ASN A 532 3.99 -1.91 -14.60
CA ASN A 532 5.41 -1.80 -14.28
C ASN A 532 5.58 -1.35 -12.82
N PHE A 533 5.95 -2.31 -11.99
CA PHE A 533 5.85 -2.21 -10.55
C PHE A 533 7.10 -2.76 -9.85
N THR A 534 7.30 -2.42 -8.58
CA THR A 534 8.43 -2.94 -7.77
C THR A 534 8.36 -4.46 -7.66
N LYS A 535 9.40 -5.16 -8.12
CA LYS A 535 9.42 -6.63 -8.11
C LYS A 535 10.16 -7.19 -6.90
N GLU A 536 11.16 -6.49 -6.43
CA GLU A 536 12.09 -6.95 -5.40
C GLU A 536 12.05 -5.99 -4.21
N ILE A 537 11.90 -6.55 -3.01
CA ILE A 537 11.93 -5.80 -1.76
C ILE A 537 12.88 -6.49 -0.79
N TYR A 538 13.62 -5.71 -0.01
CA TYR A 538 14.35 -6.26 1.12
C TYR A 538 13.34 -6.72 2.18
N HIS A 539 13.22 -8.03 2.37
CA HIS A 539 12.30 -8.64 3.31
C HIS A 539 12.75 -10.06 3.67
N GLY A 540 12.68 -10.46 4.95
CA GLY A 540 13.10 -11.79 5.41
C GLY A 540 12.30 -12.93 4.79
N TRP A 541 11.02 -12.68 4.48
CA TRP A 541 10.15 -13.66 3.81
C TRP A 541 10.31 -13.62 2.29
N PHE A 542 10.36 -12.43 1.69
CA PHE A 542 10.25 -12.23 0.23
C PHE A 542 11.56 -11.77 -0.42
N GLY A 543 12.68 -12.01 0.26
CA GLY A 543 13.98 -11.47 -0.12
C GLY A 543 14.75 -12.30 -1.13
N ASP A 544 15.99 -11.90 -1.36
CA ASP A 544 16.93 -12.49 -2.32
C ASP A 544 17.05 -14.02 -2.14
N GLY A 545 17.06 -14.74 -3.26
CA GLY A 545 17.20 -16.20 -3.30
C GLY A 545 15.99 -17.00 -2.76
N THR A 546 14.91 -16.34 -2.34
CA THR A 546 13.66 -17.02 -1.97
C THR A 546 12.78 -17.27 -3.20
N ALA A 547 11.72 -18.08 -3.08
CA ALA A 547 10.77 -18.34 -4.18
C ALA A 547 10.03 -17.08 -4.69
N PHE A 548 10.16 -15.94 -4.02
CA PHE A 548 9.52 -14.66 -4.35
C PHE A 548 10.45 -13.70 -5.09
N ASP A 549 11.71 -14.08 -5.26
CA ASP A 549 12.73 -13.25 -5.86
C ASP A 549 12.45 -12.92 -7.33
N GLY A 550 12.79 -11.70 -7.74
CA GLY A 550 12.53 -11.15 -9.08
C GLY A 550 13.19 -11.94 -10.22
N GLY A 551 14.31 -12.60 -9.91
CA GLY A 551 15.06 -13.43 -10.86
C GLY A 551 14.46 -14.81 -11.15
N ILE A 552 13.40 -15.23 -10.46
CA ILE A 552 12.81 -16.57 -10.57
C ILE A 552 11.69 -16.62 -11.61
N SER A 553 11.56 -17.75 -12.32
CA SER A 553 10.49 -18.01 -13.29
C SER A 553 9.72 -19.29 -12.97
N PRO A 554 8.38 -19.25 -12.84
CA PRO A 554 7.53 -18.06 -12.91
C PRO A 554 7.74 -17.13 -11.71
N TYR A 555 7.69 -15.81 -11.94
CA TYR A 555 7.77 -14.82 -10.87
C TYR A 555 6.49 -14.85 -10.02
N ILE A 556 6.65 -15.12 -8.72
CA ILE A 556 5.56 -15.10 -7.73
C ILE A 556 5.47 -13.71 -7.08
N GLY A 557 6.61 -13.16 -6.68
CA GLY A 557 6.72 -11.87 -6.04
C GLY A 557 6.15 -11.79 -4.62
N PRO A 558 6.49 -10.73 -3.86
CA PRO A 558 5.84 -10.41 -2.59
C PRO A 558 4.33 -10.22 -2.76
N PRO A 559 3.51 -10.33 -1.70
CA PRO A 559 2.09 -10.03 -1.79
C PRO A 559 1.85 -8.60 -2.31
N PRO A 560 0.67 -8.29 -2.87
CA PRO A 560 0.41 -7.00 -3.49
C PRO A 560 0.45 -5.83 -2.50
N ALA A 561 0.88 -4.66 -2.98
CA ALA A 561 0.91 -3.37 -2.28
C ALA A 561 1.87 -3.24 -1.09
N PHE A 562 3.00 -3.95 -1.10
CA PHE A 562 4.15 -3.61 -0.25
C PHE A 562 4.88 -2.43 -0.88
N ILE A 563 5.21 -1.41 -0.08
CA ILE A 563 5.83 -0.17 -0.56
C ILE A 563 7.27 -0.08 -0.05
N PRO A 564 8.29 -0.06 -0.93
CA PRO A 564 9.68 0.10 -0.51
C PRO A 564 9.95 1.51 0.01
N GLY A 565 11.04 1.68 0.75
CA GLY A 565 11.53 2.98 1.21
C GLY A 565 11.70 4.00 0.08
N GLY A 566 12.11 3.56 -1.11
CA GLY A 566 12.12 4.36 -2.33
C GLY A 566 13.46 5.04 -2.61
N VAL A 567 13.40 6.22 -3.20
CA VAL A 567 14.59 6.93 -3.70
C VAL A 567 15.46 7.43 -2.55
N ASN A 568 16.76 7.15 -2.58
CA ASN A 568 17.73 7.68 -1.63
C ASN A 568 19.08 7.97 -2.32
N PRO A 569 19.39 9.25 -2.62
CA PRO A 569 20.66 9.65 -3.23
C PRO A 569 21.88 9.49 -2.30
N ASN A 570 21.66 9.29 -1.00
CA ASN A 570 22.74 9.10 -0.02
C ASN A 570 23.10 7.63 0.21
N TYR A 571 22.47 6.70 -0.51
CA TYR A 571 22.80 5.28 -0.41
C TYR A 571 24.28 5.04 -0.68
N SER A 572 24.88 4.19 0.14
CA SER A 572 26.18 3.61 -0.14
C SER A 572 26.22 2.17 0.37
N PRO A 573 26.80 1.21 -0.40
CA PRO A 573 27.02 -0.12 0.15
C PRO A 573 27.99 -0.06 1.34
N ASP A 574 28.01 -1.12 2.15
CA ASP A 574 28.95 -1.21 3.26
C ASP A 574 30.40 -1.11 2.77
N ALA A 575 31.30 -0.62 3.63
CA ALA A 575 32.73 -0.55 3.32
C ALA A 575 33.36 -1.93 2.99
N ALA A 576 32.73 -3.02 3.41
CA ALA A 576 33.11 -4.38 3.06
C ALA A 576 32.73 -4.81 1.63
N TYR A 577 31.87 -4.06 0.93
CA TYR A 577 31.50 -4.36 -0.45
C TYR A 577 32.68 -4.10 -1.40
N THR A 578 33.14 -5.16 -2.06
CA THR A 578 34.28 -5.13 -3.00
C THR A 578 33.87 -5.33 -4.45
N GLY A 579 32.57 -5.34 -4.73
CA GLY A 579 32.00 -5.50 -6.07
C GLY A 579 32.06 -4.23 -6.92
N PRO A 580 31.55 -4.27 -8.16
CA PRO A 580 31.47 -3.10 -9.03
C PRO A 580 30.53 -2.03 -8.46
N PRO A 581 30.68 -0.74 -8.81
CA PRO A 581 29.78 0.31 -8.31
C PRO A 581 28.30 0.00 -8.57
N ILE A 582 27.48 0.06 -7.51
CA ILE A 582 26.03 -0.17 -7.60
C ILE A 582 25.38 1.13 -8.09
N SER A 583 25.13 1.21 -9.39
CA SER A 583 24.59 2.38 -10.09
C SER A 583 23.57 1.95 -11.14
N PRO A 584 22.28 2.32 -11.04
CA PRO A 584 21.65 3.03 -9.91
C PRO A 584 21.71 2.23 -8.59
N PRO A 585 21.51 2.85 -7.41
CA PRO A 585 21.06 4.23 -7.18
C PRO A 585 22.19 5.27 -7.11
N ASN A 586 23.46 4.86 -7.02
CA ASN A 586 24.58 5.80 -7.08
C ASN A 586 24.70 6.46 -8.45
N ASN A 587 25.33 7.63 -8.48
CA ASN A 587 25.64 8.37 -9.71
C ASN A 587 24.39 8.71 -10.55
N GLN A 588 23.26 8.93 -9.89
CA GLN A 588 22.00 9.31 -10.52
C GLN A 588 21.58 10.71 -10.10
N PRO A 589 20.79 11.43 -10.93
CA PRO A 589 19.94 12.51 -10.43
C PRO A 589 19.09 12.04 -9.25
N VAL A 590 18.80 12.97 -8.32
CA VAL A 590 18.10 12.67 -7.05
C VAL A 590 16.92 11.73 -7.23
N GLN A 591 15.96 12.05 -8.10
CA GLN A 591 14.74 11.25 -8.27
C GLN A 591 14.95 9.90 -9.01
N LYS A 592 16.15 9.66 -9.55
CA LYS A 592 16.56 8.39 -10.19
C LYS A 592 17.46 7.54 -9.29
N SER A 593 17.73 7.97 -8.06
CA SER A 593 18.49 7.20 -7.06
C SER A 593 17.66 6.07 -6.46
N TYR A 594 17.19 5.16 -7.30
CA TYR A 594 16.46 3.95 -6.94
C TYR A 594 16.91 2.78 -7.83
N LYS A 595 16.96 1.59 -7.25
CA LYS A 595 17.10 0.33 -7.99
C LYS A 595 16.13 -0.67 -7.34
N ASP A 596 15.60 -1.55 -8.16
CA ASP A 596 14.70 -2.64 -7.75
C ASP A 596 15.59 -3.87 -7.47
N TRP A 597 15.95 -4.09 -6.21
CA TRP A 597 16.76 -5.25 -5.77
C TRP A 597 16.65 -5.47 -4.26
N ASN A 598 16.95 -6.67 -3.79
CA ASN A 598 16.66 -7.12 -2.41
C ASN A 598 17.85 -7.78 -1.68
N THR A 599 19.08 -7.55 -2.13
CA THR A 599 20.30 -8.16 -1.56
C THR A 599 20.60 -7.64 -0.14
N SER A 600 21.15 -8.50 0.71
CA SER A 600 21.53 -8.15 2.08
C SER A 600 22.95 -7.55 2.15
N TYR A 601 23.57 -7.60 3.32
CA TYR A 601 24.96 -7.21 3.53
C TYR A 601 25.88 -7.97 2.56
N PRO A 602 26.89 -7.32 1.94
CA PRO A 602 27.33 -5.93 2.17
C PRO A 602 26.74 -4.91 1.18
N GLU A 603 25.77 -5.28 0.34
CA GLU A 603 25.14 -4.32 -0.59
C GLU A 603 24.13 -3.42 0.10
N ASN A 604 23.52 -3.86 1.20
CA ASN A 604 22.64 -3.05 2.03
C ASN A 604 21.41 -2.48 1.27
N SER A 605 20.73 -3.31 0.47
CA SER A 605 19.58 -2.85 -0.34
C SER A 605 18.44 -2.26 0.51
N TRP A 606 18.39 -2.57 1.81
CA TRP A 606 17.38 -2.09 2.73
C TRP A 606 17.25 -0.56 2.76
N GLU A 607 18.33 0.19 2.47
CA GLU A 607 18.25 1.66 2.41
C GLU A 607 17.40 2.19 1.25
N ILE A 608 17.11 1.33 0.26
CA ILE A 608 16.29 1.62 -0.93
C ILE A 608 14.98 0.82 -0.91
N SER A 609 15.05 -0.49 -0.72
CA SER A 609 13.96 -1.41 -1.06
C SER A 609 13.30 -2.08 0.15
N GLU A 610 13.74 -1.78 1.37
CA GLU A 610 13.05 -2.27 2.58
C GLU A 610 11.68 -1.63 2.70
N VAL A 611 10.70 -2.45 3.06
CA VAL A 611 9.35 -2.00 3.40
C VAL A 611 9.26 -1.66 4.87
N GLY A 612 8.32 -0.80 5.25
CA GLY A 612 8.06 -0.49 6.66
C GLY A 612 6.58 -0.28 6.91
N ILE A 613 6.11 -0.67 8.10
CA ILE A 613 4.73 -0.44 8.53
C ILE A 613 4.31 1.04 8.40
N TYR A 614 5.27 1.93 8.65
CA TYR A 614 5.11 3.38 8.56
C TYR A 614 4.96 3.90 7.13
N VAL A 615 5.60 3.26 6.13
CA VAL A 615 5.48 3.63 4.72
C VAL A 615 4.08 3.30 4.21
N ASN A 616 3.63 2.07 4.45
CA ASN A 616 2.30 1.60 4.06
C ASN A 616 1.19 2.39 4.79
N ALA A 617 1.36 2.74 6.07
CA ALA A 617 0.37 3.53 6.80
C ALA A 617 0.24 4.96 6.26
N ALA A 618 1.35 5.64 5.95
CA ALA A 618 1.31 6.98 5.36
C ALA A 618 0.62 6.98 3.99
N TYR A 619 0.87 5.96 3.18
CA TYR A 619 0.19 5.76 1.90
C TYR A 619 -1.30 5.48 2.06
N VAL A 620 -1.70 4.59 2.99
CA VAL A 620 -3.12 4.33 3.29
C VAL A 620 -3.83 5.63 3.69
N LYS A 621 -3.22 6.44 4.56
CA LYS A 621 -3.79 7.73 4.97
C LYS A 621 -4.03 8.65 3.78
N LEU A 622 -3.04 8.78 2.89
CA LEU A 622 -3.13 9.63 1.70
C LEU A 622 -4.16 9.08 0.68
N LEU A 623 -4.04 7.82 0.30
CA LEU A 623 -4.91 7.18 -0.70
C LEU A 623 -6.37 7.14 -0.25
N SER A 624 -6.64 6.98 1.05
CA SER A 624 -8.00 6.95 1.59
C SER A 624 -8.81 8.21 1.25
N LYS A 625 -8.16 9.33 0.97
CA LYS A 625 -8.80 10.61 0.61
C LYS A 625 -9.34 10.65 -0.82
N PHE A 626 -8.86 9.73 -1.65
CA PHE A 626 -9.19 9.61 -3.06
C PHE A 626 -9.85 8.25 -3.36
N ALA A 627 -10.05 7.38 -2.38
CA ALA A 627 -10.88 6.19 -2.53
C ALA A 627 -12.38 6.56 -2.51
N ASP A 628 -13.21 5.72 -3.12
CA ASP A 628 -14.65 5.95 -3.25
C ASP A 628 -15.46 4.94 -2.46
N SER A 629 -16.45 5.42 -1.70
CA SER A 629 -17.33 4.58 -0.90
C SER A 629 -18.64 4.23 -1.62
N THR A 630 -18.94 4.88 -2.74
CA THR A 630 -20.21 4.75 -3.49
C THR A 630 -20.26 3.55 -4.43
N SER A 631 -19.16 2.82 -4.59
CA SER A 631 -19.14 1.62 -5.42
C SER A 631 -19.95 0.48 -4.80
N VAL A 632 -21.19 0.28 -5.28
CA VAL A 632 -21.80 -1.04 -5.31
C VAL A 632 -21.10 -1.80 -6.44
N SER A 633 -20.21 -2.72 -6.10
CA SER A 633 -19.65 -3.64 -7.10
C SER A 633 -20.78 -4.49 -7.67
N THR A 634 -21.32 -4.12 -8.82
CA THR A 634 -22.18 -4.97 -9.65
C THR A 634 -21.36 -5.76 -10.67
N ALA A 635 -20.05 -5.54 -10.73
CA ALA A 635 -19.16 -6.26 -11.61
C ALA A 635 -18.71 -7.56 -10.92
N ILE A 636 -19.33 -8.68 -11.32
CA ILE A 636 -18.67 -9.97 -11.18
C ILE A 636 -17.38 -9.85 -12.02
N LYS A 637 -16.23 -9.65 -11.36
CA LYS A 637 -14.92 -9.88 -11.96
C LYS A 637 -14.97 -11.35 -12.39
N ASN A 638 -15.21 -11.60 -13.68
CA ASN A 638 -14.99 -12.92 -14.25
C ASN A 638 -13.49 -13.16 -14.08
N ALA A 639 -13.12 -13.94 -13.07
CA ALA A 639 -11.79 -14.52 -13.03
C ALA A 639 -11.57 -15.16 -14.40
N ALA A 640 -10.48 -14.80 -15.07
CA ALA A 640 -10.05 -15.43 -16.32
C ALA A 640 -9.67 -16.88 -16.01
N ASN A 641 -10.68 -17.71 -15.76
CA ASN A 641 -10.58 -19.15 -15.72
C ASN A 641 -11.22 -19.62 -17.01
N GLU A 642 -10.48 -20.43 -17.76
CA GLU A 642 -10.76 -21.01 -19.08
C GLU A 642 -11.99 -21.95 -19.10
N PHE A 643 -13.00 -21.72 -18.25
CA PHE A 643 -14.25 -22.45 -18.23
C PHE A 643 -15.22 -21.85 -19.26
N ASN A 644 -15.04 -22.23 -20.52
CA ASN A 644 -15.83 -21.76 -21.65
C ASN A 644 -17.21 -22.45 -21.74
N CYS A 645 -18.14 -22.16 -20.82
CA CYS A 645 -19.55 -22.51 -21.03
C CYS A 645 -20.35 -21.36 -21.65
N THR A 646 -21.37 -21.68 -22.44
CA THR A 646 -22.31 -20.71 -23.04
C THR A 646 -23.75 -21.13 -22.78
N VAL A 647 -24.64 -20.16 -22.61
CA VAL A 647 -26.08 -20.38 -22.37
C VAL A 647 -26.89 -19.78 -23.51
N TYR A 648 -27.70 -20.58 -24.21
CA TYR A 648 -28.53 -20.11 -25.33
C TYR A 648 -29.81 -20.95 -25.52
N PRO A 649 -30.90 -20.39 -26.09
CA PRO A 649 -31.08 -18.98 -26.41
C PRO A 649 -31.19 -18.14 -25.12
N ASN A 650 -30.78 -16.87 -25.23
CA ASN A 650 -30.92 -15.88 -24.17
C ASN A 650 -31.27 -14.53 -24.82
N PRO A 651 -32.52 -14.03 -24.73
CA PRO A 651 -33.60 -14.51 -23.85
C PRO A 651 -34.14 -15.91 -24.18
N SER A 652 -34.68 -16.60 -23.17
CA SER A 652 -35.24 -17.96 -23.25
C SER A 652 -36.70 -17.96 -22.82
N SER A 653 -37.53 -18.82 -23.44
CA SER A 653 -38.92 -19.09 -23.01
C SER A 653 -39.01 -20.15 -21.91
N GLY A 654 -38.03 -20.20 -21.00
CA GLY A 654 -37.91 -21.24 -19.99
C GLY A 654 -37.23 -22.52 -20.46
N ARG A 655 -36.77 -22.60 -21.73
CA ARG A 655 -35.99 -23.72 -22.26
C ARG A 655 -34.69 -23.21 -22.89
N PHE A 656 -33.55 -23.65 -22.36
CA PHE A 656 -32.22 -23.20 -22.81
C PHE A 656 -31.18 -24.32 -22.69
N THR A 657 -30.12 -24.20 -23.48
CA THR A 657 -28.99 -25.12 -23.52
C THR A 657 -27.77 -24.47 -22.87
N VAL A 658 -27.12 -25.19 -21.98
CA VAL A 658 -25.78 -24.89 -21.49
C VAL A 658 -24.81 -25.77 -22.29
N SER A 659 -23.84 -25.17 -22.99
CA SER A 659 -22.87 -25.90 -23.84
C SER A 659 -21.42 -25.51 -23.51
N GLY A 660 -20.45 -26.34 -23.91
CA GLY A 660 -19.01 -26.08 -23.69
C GLY A 660 -18.49 -26.60 -22.34
N LEU A 661 -19.16 -27.61 -21.77
CA LEU A 661 -18.80 -28.18 -20.48
C LEU A 661 -17.61 -29.15 -20.66
N GLN A 662 -16.37 -28.65 -20.58
CA GLN A 662 -15.14 -29.43 -20.86
C GLN A 662 -14.74 -30.47 -19.78
N SER A 663 -15.66 -30.83 -18.88
CA SER A 663 -15.50 -31.92 -17.92
C SER A 663 -16.87 -32.30 -17.35
N ILE A 664 -16.97 -33.43 -16.63
CA ILE A 664 -18.21 -33.82 -15.94
C ILE A 664 -18.59 -32.70 -14.96
N VAL A 665 -19.59 -31.90 -15.31
CA VAL A 665 -20.11 -30.79 -14.51
C VAL A 665 -20.98 -31.35 -13.39
N SER A 666 -20.79 -30.87 -12.16
CA SER A 666 -21.50 -31.43 -11.01
C SER A 666 -22.96 -30.98 -10.97
N ALA A 667 -23.23 -29.69 -11.25
CA ALA A 667 -24.59 -29.14 -11.24
C ALA A 667 -24.73 -27.77 -11.94
N ILE A 668 -25.96 -27.48 -12.35
CA ILE A 668 -26.50 -26.16 -12.70
C ILE A 668 -27.35 -25.69 -11.54
N ASN A 669 -27.05 -24.51 -11.02
CA ASN A 669 -27.89 -23.81 -10.05
C ASN A 669 -28.42 -22.52 -10.70
N ILE A 670 -29.68 -22.17 -10.49
CA ILE A 670 -30.26 -20.91 -10.93
C ILE A 670 -30.71 -20.11 -9.72
N TYR A 671 -30.30 -18.85 -9.67
CA TYR A 671 -30.64 -17.91 -8.62
C TYR A 671 -31.48 -16.76 -9.19
N ASP A 672 -32.44 -16.26 -8.41
CA ASP A 672 -33.10 -14.99 -8.71
C ASP A 672 -32.19 -13.79 -8.39
N ILE A 673 -32.65 -12.57 -8.70
CA ILE A 673 -31.90 -11.33 -8.46
C ILE A 673 -31.61 -11.04 -6.99
N TYR A 674 -32.31 -11.70 -6.06
CA TYR A 674 -32.10 -11.57 -4.61
C TYR A 674 -31.14 -12.65 -4.08
N GLY A 675 -30.57 -13.49 -4.96
CA GLY A 675 -29.65 -14.55 -4.60
C GLY A 675 -30.32 -15.82 -4.07
N LYS A 676 -31.65 -15.95 -4.16
CA LYS A 676 -32.37 -17.16 -3.76
C LYS A 676 -32.24 -18.22 -4.84
N LEU A 677 -31.85 -19.44 -4.46
CA LEU A 677 -31.82 -20.60 -5.34
C LEU A 677 -33.26 -20.97 -5.77
N VAL A 678 -33.54 -20.91 -7.07
CA VAL A 678 -34.87 -21.19 -7.66
C VAL A 678 -34.90 -22.47 -8.47
N TYR A 679 -33.75 -22.99 -8.92
CA TYR A 679 -33.67 -24.26 -9.63
C TYR A 679 -32.29 -24.89 -9.47
N GLN A 680 -32.23 -26.23 -9.46
CA GLN A 680 -30.98 -26.99 -9.44
C GLN A 680 -31.14 -28.30 -10.22
N THR A 681 -30.15 -28.67 -11.02
CA THR A 681 -30.05 -29.99 -11.64
C THR A 681 -28.59 -30.44 -11.74
N ASN A 682 -28.36 -31.76 -11.74
CA ASN A 682 -27.05 -32.33 -12.06
C ASN A 682 -26.94 -32.52 -13.57
N ILE A 683 -25.72 -32.46 -14.11
CA ILE A 683 -25.46 -32.71 -15.54
C ILE A 683 -24.49 -33.88 -15.68
N ASN A 684 -24.67 -34.73 -16.69
CA ASN A 684 -23.69 -35.76 -17.06
C ASN A 684 -23.40 -35.69 -18.57
N GLY A 685 -22.78 -34.60 -19.04
CA GLY A 685 -22.46 -34.41 -20.45
C GLY A 685 -21.79 -33.06 -20.76
N GLU A 686 -21.30 -32.92 -22.00
CA GLU A 686 -20.65 -31.70 -22.52
C GLU A 686 -21.65 -30.56 -22.84
N GLN A 687 -22.94 -30.89 -22.87
CA GLN A 687 -24.06 -29.99 -23.04
C GLN A 687 -25.30 -30.53 -22.32
N GLU A 688 -26.19 -29.65 -21.85
CA GLU A 688 -27.47 -30.00 -21.23
C GLU A 688 -28.56 -29.02 -21.65
N THR A 689 -29.73 -29.52 -22.03
CA THR A 689 -30.92 -28.69 -22.24
C THR A 689 -31.77 -28.66 -20.99
N VAL A 690 -31.84 -27.50 -20.36
CA VAL A 690 -32.60 -27.24 -19.14
C VAL A 690 -33.95 -26.64 -19.50
N SER A 691 -35.02 -27.15 -18.86
CA SER A 691 -36.37 -26.58 -18.93
C SER A 691 -36.81 -26.20 -17.53
N VAL A 692 -37.19 -24.94 -17.35
CA VAL A 692 -37.59 -24.34 -16.06
C VAL A 692 -38.91 -23.61 -16.20
N ASN A 693 -39.73 -23.69 -15.15
CA ASN A 693 -40.96 -22.93 -15.04
C ASN A 693 -40.73 -21.74 -14.11
N LEU A 694 -40.08 -20.69 -14.63
CA LEU A 694 -39.76 -19.46 -13.90
C LEU A 694 -40.56 -18.30 -14.49
N SER A 695 -40.95 -17.34 -13.64
CA SER A 695 -41.61 -16.11 -14.06
C SER A 695 -40.70 -15.27 -14.96
N ASN A 696 -41.29 -14.39 -15.79
CA ASN A 696 -40.53 -13.45 -16.61
C ASN A 696 -39.59 -12.62 -15.73
N GLY A 697 -38.30 -12.56 -16.07
CA GLY A 697 -37.31 -11.90 -15.23
C GLY A 697 -35.85 -12.24 -15.57
N ILE A 698 -34.94 -11.64 -14.80
CA ILE A 698 -33.49 -11.88 -14.88
C ILE A 698 -33.11 -12.91 -13.82
N TYR A 699 -32.31 -13.90 -14.21
CA TYR A 699 -31.78 -14.94 -13.33
C TYR A 699 -30.30 -15.14 -13.59
N PHE A 700 -29.62 -15.76 -12.63
CA PHE A 700 -28.19 -16.09 -12.71
C PHE A 700 -28.01 -17.60 -12.69
N ILE A 701 -27.41 -18.15 -13.74
CA ILE A 701 -27.07 -19.56 -13.85
C ILE A 701 -25.63 -19.73 -13.39
N LYS A 702 -25.43 -20.50 -12.32
CA LYS A 702 -24.12 -20.95 -11.86
C LYS A 702 -23.87 -22.39 -12.27
N THR A 703 -22.95 -22.60 -13.20
CA THR A 703 -22.42 -23.91 -13.56
C THR A 703 -21.16 -24.18 -12.76
N HIS A 704 -21.04 -25.34 -12.13
CA HIS A 704 -19.84 -25.66 -11.34
C HIS A 704 -19.51 -27.15 -11.37
N ASN A 705 -18.22 -27.45 -11.23
CA ASN A 705 -17.69 -28.78 -10.92
C ASN A 705 -16.88 -28.73 -9.61
N LYS A 706 -16.11 -29.78 -9.29
CA LYS A 706 -15.29 -29.83 -8.06
C LYS A 706 -14.14 -28.80 -8.02
N VAL A 707 -13.81 -28.18 -9.15
CA VAL A 707 -12.60 -27.34 -9.34
C VAL A 707 -12.94 -25.94 -9.86
N TYR A 708 -13.99 -25.79 -10.67
CA TYR A 708 -14.35 -24.57 -11.37
C TYR A 708 -15.82 -24.18 -11.15
N SER A 709 -16.10 -22.88 -11.21
CA SER A 709 -17.46 -22.36 -11.32
C SER A 709 -17.53 -21.15 -12.22
N LYS A 710 -18.59 -21.05 -13.03
CA LYS A 710 -18.92 -19.89 -13.86
C LYS A 710 -20.36 -19.47 -13.62
N THR A 711 -20.62 -18.16 -13.67
CA THR A 711 -21.96 -17.60 -13.52
C THR A 711 -22.31 -16.79 -14.77
N ASP A 712 -23.40 -17.16 -15.44
CA ASP A 712 -23.94 -16.45 -16.60
C ASP A 712 -25.32 -15.87 -16.29
N LYS A 713 -25.65 -14.73 -16.91
CA LYS A 713 -26.99 -14.12 -16.83
C LYS A 713 -27.93 -14.78 -17.84
N ILE A 714 -29.15 -15.12 -17.44
CA ILE A 714 -30.23 -15.53 -18.35
C ILE A 714 -31.49 -14.67 -18.15
N ILE A 715 -32.15 -14.33 -19.25
CA ILE A 715 -33.42 -13.61 -19.26
C ILE A 715 -34.53 -14.61 -19.64
N ILE A 716 -35.51 -14.80 -18.77
CA ILE A 716 -36.70 -15.63 -19.04
C ILE A 716 -37.83 -14.73 -19.52
N VAL A 717 -38.39 -15.07 -20.68
CA VAL A 717 -39.55 -14.42 -21.31
C VAL A 717 -40.48 -15.51 -21.83
N ASN A 718 -41.46 -15.87 -21.01
CA ASN A 718 -42.53 -16.77 -21.41
C ASN A 718 -43.47 -16.01 -22.36
N PRO A 719 -43.86 -16.60 -23.50
CA PRO A 719 -44.93 -16.03 -24.31
C PRO A 719 -46.22 -16.02 -23.49
N ASP A 720 -46.89 -14.87 -23.45
CA ASP A 720 -48.21 -14.69 -22.83
C ASP A 720 -49.29 -15.58 -23.47
#